data_AF-A0A842RZU0-F1
#
_entry.id   AF-A0A842RZU0-F1
#
_cell.length_a   1.000
_cell.length_b   1.000
_cell.length_c   1.000
_cell.angle_alpha   90.00
_cell.angle_beta   90.00
_cell.angle_gamma   90.00
#
_symmetry.space_group_name_H-M   'P 1'
#
loop_
_entity.id
_entity.type
_entity.pdbx_description
1 polymer ?
#
loop_
_entity_poly.entity_id
_entity_poly.type
_entity_poly.pdbx_seq_one_letter_code
_entity_poly.pdbx_strand_id
1 'polypeptide(L)'
;MSIAIETLVLDWSFITTSIVFAFTLEEFYRFARNNRRSELSDIIAIFFFFILIYFFSKDILTSIMGAFSIYLWIGVFELKDYPVINKILIISLITYNFIFIAGLFSSYFNNPRILNTSFAFSFWMILGLGFLLFGRKYLVVFRFISPQYLTLFLYIIGWLLVVFIDRYTPLNITINIYIVLILTNILIYMASGPLIDKMLGIKRLKSGKLVTQVDGVKKRIGIKKKVKVGFAEYPILNAMAYGAFFDKRIAIIAENIEQIEEDELRGIIAHELAHSKSNHTLILAIITITDLIIRMLVGFPATYYDYAFGDPNVPLLLFILINLGIYTFLYIFVRILEGYADRRAKNAGYKSELAKALYNLESYYASGREIGLNTMLLCEEKITENNKMLDYIETANYINKSLIKPSRASLLSNFLNSHPLTYHRIVAILNDKVSPIKEAFLPFICLRKSKQKKYAKLFEEERMRFKDIANKKFKERFEVNDISGFFKEIKVEEVYEFDIGLSYLFRNKIEGNWIFGKVNSIEITSDITDNHKFRIIDKITGEEKILNSALYEKILVNIEGFYFTGEDSPLKLRKITIDKDEKNGNYIFTDINDNIIKKSINKFKLPYSIDIVKSYEGDLIFFYKNGEISKYKCQSVKKSVDLDDYILTFSENDIENNHEDLEYKINELIIKPNKIQYAFKKNINKNEKEISLLNWLCNENIRTYFYLKKPVNNLEIGYLEQIKININNNSQNDKNSAKYENNTLSIRNIFGESVKISLNDVEFISFKYKTGIVRLKSEISLITSLSYKILNKFRPRRTISHFGKI
;
A
#
# COMPACT_ATOMS: atom_id res chain seq x y z
N MET A 1 -2.35 45.10 28.48
CA MET A 1 -1.29 44.36 27.77
C MET A 1 -0.78 43.16 28.57
N SER A 2 -0.52 43.26 29.89
CA SER A 2 -0.09 42.09 30.69
C SER A 2 -1.16 40.99 30.82
N ILE A 3 -2.44 41.36 31.01
CA ILE A 3 -3.57 40.39 31.09
C ILE A 3 -3.73 39.59 29.78
N ALA A 4 -3.38 40.17 28.63
CA ALA A 4 -3.44 39.50 27.32
C ALA A 4 -2.26 38.54 27.10
N ILE A 5 -1.11 38.79 27.74
CA ILE A 5 0.06 37.91 27.66
C ILE A 5 -0.11 36.73 28.61
N GLU A 6 -0.62 36.95 29.83
CA GLU A 6 -0.92 35.87 30.78
C GLU A 6 -1.96 34.87 30.23
N THR A 7 -3.03 35.38 29.63
CA THR A 7 -4.05 34.53 28.99
C THR A 7 -3.52 33.76 27.78
N LEU A 8 -2.59 34.33 27.02
CA LEU A 8 -1.95 33.68 25.88
C LEU A 8 -0.96 32.59 26.31
N VAL A 9 -0.18 32.82 27.38
CA VAL A 9 0.76 31.85 27.94
C VAL A 9 0.05 30.68 28.63
N LEU A 10 -1.15 30.91 29.18
CA LEU A 10 -2.01 29.84 29.75
C LEU A 10 -2.74 29.02 28.68
N ASP A 11 -2.80 29.47 27.43
CA ASP A 11 -3.38 28.70 26.33
C ASP A 11 -2.46 27.55 25.93
N TRP A 12 -2.89 26.32 26.21
CA TRP A 12 -2.14 25.10 25.86
C TRP A 12 -1.80 25.03 24.37
N SER A 13 -2.65 25.59 23.49
CA SER A 13 -2.41 25.59 22.04
C SER A 13 -1.27 26.54 21.64
N PHE A 14 -1.06 27.63 22.37
CA PHE A 14 0.08 28.54 22.16
C PHE A 14 1.41 27.88 22.57
N ILE A 15 1.45 27.23 23.74
CA ILE A 15 2.63 26.47 24.20
C ILE A 15 2.98 25.37 23.20
N THR A 16 1.97 24.61 22.76
CA THR A 16 2.16 23.51 21.81
C THR A 16 2.66 24.03 20.46
N THR A 17 2.12 25.16 19.96
CA THR A 17 2.59 25.79 18.73
C THR A 17 4.06 26.17 18.82
N SER A 18 4.49 26.76 19.94
CA SER A 18 5.88 27.19 20.15
C SER A 18 6.86 26.02 20.16
N ILE A 19 6.49 24.91 20.80
CA ILE A 19 7.30 23.67 20.81
C ILE A 19 7.43 23.10 19.40
N VAL A 20 6.32 23.01 18.66
CA VAL A 20 6.33 22.43 17.31
C VAL A 20 7.05 23.36 16.32
N PHE A 21 6.97 24.68 16.51
CA PHE A 21 7.74 25.65 15.73
C PHE A 21 9.26 25.43 15.88
N ALA A 22 9.74 25.20 17.11
CA ALA A 22 11.15 24.87 17.34
C ALA A 22 11.59 23.61 16.58
N PHE A 23 10.75 22.58 16.55
CA PHE A 23 11.02 21.39 15.74
C PHE A 23 11.02 21.67 14.23
N THR A 24 10.13 22.52 13.73
CA THR A 24 10.16 22.91 12.31
C THR A 24 11.41 23.72 11.93
N LEU A 25 11.90 24.59 12.82
CA LEU A 25 13.14 25.33 12.60
C LEU A 25 14.35 24.39 12.53
N GLU A 26 14.39 23.38 13.40
CA GLU A 26 15.43 22.36 13.35
C GLU A 26 15.37 21.57 12.02
N GLU A 27 14.18 21.12 11.61
CA GLU A 27 13.99 20.43 10.32
C GLU A 27 14.43 21.30 9.14
N PHE A 28 14.11 22.60 9.15
CA PHE A 28 14.53 23.53 8.12
C PHE A 28 16.05 23.72 8.10
N TYR A 29 16.69 23.86 9.27
CA TYR A 29 18.15 23.92 9.38
C TYR A 29 18.82 22.64 8.82
N ARG A 30 18.26 21.46 9.13
CA ARG A 30 18.74 20.18 8.59
C ARG A 30 18.55 20.07 7.08
N PHE A 31 17.39 20.50 6.58
CA PHE A 31 17.11 20.56 5.15
C PHE A 31 18.10 21.47 4.42
N ALA A 32 18.34 22.69 4.93
CA ALA A 32 19.27 23.66 4.35
C ALA A 32 20.72 23.13 4.33
N ARG A 33 21.13 22.38 5.36
CA ARG A 33 22.47 21.78 5.43
C ARG A 33 22.64 20.58 4.49
N ASN A 34 21.62 19.72 4.39
CA ASN A 34 21.74 18.41 3.75
C ASN A 34 21.12 18.34 2.35
N ASN A 35 20.47 19.41 1.88
CA ASN A 35 19.74 19.48 0.61
C ASN A 35 18.71 18.33 0.41
N ARG A 36 18.25 17.71 1.49
CA ARG A 36 17.18 16.71 1.49
C ARG A 36 16.36 16.81 2.76
N ARG A 37 15.07 16.51 2.63
CA ARG A 37 14.14 16.44 3.75
C ARG A 37 14.40 15.22 4.61
N SER A 38 14.12 15.35 5.90
CA SER A 38 14.14 14.21 6.81
C SER A 38 12.96 13.27 6.54
N GLU A 39 13.01 12.06 7.10
CA GLU A 39 11.95 11.06 6.89
C GLU A 39 10.61 11.47 7.54
N LEU A 40 10.62 12.40 8.50
CA LEU A 40 9.43 12.85 9.24
C LEU A 40 9.09 14.34 9.04
N SER A 41 9.85 15.07 8.22
CA SER A 41 9.63 16.51 7.99
C SER A 41 8.20 16.83 7.61
N ASP A 42 7.58 15.98 6.79
CA ASP A 42 6.25 16.19 6.25
C ASP A 42 5.18 16.08 7.34
N ILE A 43 5.31 15.09 8.23
CA ILE A 43 4.41 14.92 9.38
C ILE A 43 4.54 16.11 10.34
N ILE A 44 5.77 16.56 10.58
CA ILE A 44 6.04 17.71 11.46
C ILE A 44 5.46 18.99 10.87
N ALA A 45 5.62 19.21 9.56
CA ALA A 45 5.06 20.37 8.87
C ALA A 45 3.52 20.36 8.93
N ILE A 46 2.87 19.22 8.63
CA ILE A 46 1.41 19.10 8.73
C ILE A 46 0.95 19.35 10.17
N PHE A 47 1.64 18.78 11.17
CA PHE A 47 1.28 18.96 12.57
C PHE A 47 1.47 20.40 13.04
N PHE A 48 2.54 21.07 12.61
CA PHE A 48 2.78 22.49 12.85
C PHE A 48 1.64 23.36 12.32
N PHE A 49 1.31 23.22 11.02
CA PHE A 49 0.24 24.00 10.42
C PHE A 49 -1.11 23.68 11.06
N PHE A 50 -1.35 22.43 11.46
CA PHE A 50 -2.57 22.05 12.18
C PHE A 50 -2.70 22.83 13.49
N ILE A 51 -1.67 22.80 14.36
CA ILE A 51 -1.73 23.48 15.66
C ILE A 51 -1.77 24.99 15.49
N LEU A 52 -1.00 25.54 14.55
CA LEU A 52 -0.99 26.97 14.25
C LEU A 52 -2.37 27.46 13.83
N ILE A 53 -3.03 26.76 12.91
CA ILE A 53 -4.37 27.14 12.45
C ILE A 53 -5.41 26.90 13.56
N TYR A 54 -5.25 25.85 14.36
CA TYR A 54 -6.12 25.59 15.50
C TYR A 54 -6.02 26.68 16.56
N PHE A 55 -4.82 27.21 16.80
CA PHE A 55 -4.60 28.31 17.72
C PHE A 55 -5.46 29.53 17.36
N PHE A 56 -5.56 29.89 16.07
CA PHE A 56 -6.36 31.02 15.60
C PHE A 56 -7.85 30.71 15.40
N SER A 57 -8.17 29.58 14.77
CA SER A 57 -9.55 29.25 14.37
C SER A 57 -10.37 28.62 15.49
N LYS A 58 -9.71 27.95 16.44
CA LYS A 58 -10.31 27.06 17.45
C LYS A 58 -11.24 25.99 16.86
N ASP A 59 -11.14 25.72 15.56
CA ASP A 59 -11.94 24.73 14.85
C ASP A 59 -11.05 23.61 14.29
N ILE A 60 -11.33 22.38 14.70
CA ILE A 60 -10.53 21.22 14.34
C ILE A 60 -10.63 20.94 12.83
N LEU A 61 -11.82 21.07 12.23
CA LEU A 61 -12.00 20.75 10.81
C LEU A 61 -11.23 21.71 9.91
N THR A 62 -11.35 23.02 10.16
CA THR A 62 -10.60 24.08 9.48
C THR A 62 -9.10 23.87 9.62
N SER A 63 -8.64 23.45 10.80
CA SER A 63 -7.23 23.17 11.08
C SER A 63 -6.71 21.97 10.29
N ILE A 64 -7.48 20.88 10.20
CA ILE A 64 -7.12 19.71 9.38
C ILE A 64 -7.05 20.12 7.91
N MET A 65 -8.10 20.77 7.39
CA MET A 65 -8.19 21.16 5.98
C MET A 65 -7.06 22.12 5.60
N GLY A 66 -6.77 23.11 6.45
CA GLY A 66 -5.71 24.09 6.22
C GLY A 66 -4.31 23.48 6.28
N ALA A 67 -4.03 22.59 7.23
CA ALA A 67 -2.75 21.90 7.32
C ALA A 67 -2.44 21.07 6.06
N PHE A 68 -3.41 20.27 5.61
CA PHE A 68 -3.26 19.52 4.36
C PHE A 68 -3.22 20.43 3.15
N SER A 69 -4.02 21.50 3.11
CA SER A 69 -4.02 22.47 2.01
C SER A 69 -2.64 23.09 1.78
N ILE A 70 -1.98 23.55 2.85
CA ILE A 70 -0.63 24.13 2.77
C ILE A 70 0.38 23.08 2.34
N TYR A 71 0.32 21.87 2.90
CA TYR A 71 1.25 20.80 2.55
C TYR A 71 1.08 20.32 1.10
N LEU A 72 -0.15 20.27 0.57
CA LEU A 72 -0.42 19.80 -0.79
C LEU A 72 0.25 20.67 -1.86
N TRP A 73 0.50 21.96 -1.62
CA TRP A 73 1.29 22.80 -2.53
C TRP A 73 2.67 22.21 -2.81
N ILE A 74 3.32 21.74 -1.74
CA ILE A 74 4.63 21.09 -1.82
C ILE A 74 4.52 19.77 -2.60
N GLY A 75 3.52 18.94 -2.28
CA GLY A 75 3.28 17.66 -2.96
C GLY A 75 3.02 17.82 -4.46
N VAL A 76 2.25 18.84 -4.88
CA VAL A 76 2.00 19.15 -6.29
C VAL A 76 3.30 19.53 -7.01
N PHE A 77 4.16 20.33 -6.38
CA PHE A 77 5.45 20.69 -6.98
C PHE A 77 6.42 19.49 -7.07
N GLU A 78 6.46 18.66 -6.03
CA GLU A 78 7.34 17.50 -5.97
C GLU A 78 6.96 16.44 -6.99
N LEU A 79 5.67 16.09 -7.05
CA LEU A 79 5.17 15.04 -7.92
C LEU A 79 4.75 15.54 -9.30
N LYS A 80 5.22 16.71 -9.74
CA LYS A 80 4.92 17.27 -11.08
C LYS A 80 5.21 16.33 -12.25
N ASP A 81 6.18 15.43 -12.08
CA ASP A 81 6.60 14.48 -13.10
C ASP A 81 5.67 13.23 -13.15
N TYR A 82 4.74 13.07 -12.18
CA TYR A 82 3.79 11.96 -12.12
C TYR A 82 2.47 12.39 -12.75
N PRO A 83 2.13 11.94 -13.97
CA PRO A 83 1.05 12.53 -14.76
C PRO A 83 -0.34 12.36 -14.14
N VAL A 84 -0.59 11.26 -13.43
CA VAL A 84 -1.88 10.97 -12.80
C VAL A 84 -1.92 11.50 -11.37
N ILE A 85 -0.91 11.17 -10.55
CA ILE A 85 -0.85 11.57 -9.14
C ILE A 85 -0.84 13.09 -9.01
N ASN A 86 -0.07 13.81 -9.85
CA ASN A 86 -0.02 15.26 -9.82
C ASN A 86 -1.39 15.90 -10.01
N LYS A 87 -2.15 15.43 -11.00
CA LYS A 87 -3.50 15.93 -11.27
C LYS A 87 -4.45 15.65 -10.11
N ILE A 88 -4.38 14.47 -9.50
CA ILE A 88 -5.17 14.13 -8.29
C ILE A 88 -4.80 15.08 -7.14
N LEU A 89 -3.51 15.36 -6.93
CA LEU A 89 -3.06 16.30 -5.91
C LEU A 89 -3.54 17.72 -6.19
N ILE A 90 -3.59 18.17 -7.45
CA ILE A 90 -4.15 19.48 -7.82
C ILE A 90 -5.64 19.55 -7.48
N ILE A 91 -6.42 18.49 -7.76
CA ILE A 91 -7.84 18.42 -7.39
C ILE A 91 -8.00 18.55 -5.87
N SER A 92 -7.23 17.78 -5.12
CA SER A 92 -7.25 17.82 -3.66
C SER A 92 -6.81 19.19 -3.12
N LEU A 93 -5.78 19.79 -3.71
CA LEU A 93 -5.27 21.10 -3.33
C LEU A 93 -6.33 22.18 -3.49
N ILE A 94 -6.95 22.28 -4.67
CA ILE A 94 -8.00 23.27 -4.93
C ILE A 94 -9.19 23.05 -3.99
N THR A 95 -9.62 21.81 -3.82
CA THR A 95 -10.75 21.45 -2.96
C THR A 95 -10.48 21.81 -1.49
N TYR A 96 -9.30 21.47 -0.97
CA TYR A 96 -8.95 21.72 0.43
C TYR A 96 -8.71 23.21 0.69
N ASN A 97 -8.12 23.94 -0.26
CA ASN A 97 -8.00 25.40 -0.17
C ASN A 97 -9.38 26.05 -0.11
N PHE A 98 -10.33 25.61 -0.94
CA PHE A 98 -11.69 26.13 -0.92
C PHE A 98 -12.36 25.93 0.46
N ILE A 99 -12.32 24.72 1.01
CA ILE A 99 -12.88 24.43 2.34
C ILE A 99 -12.14 25.21 3.43
N PHE A 100 -10.82 25.30 3.35
CA PHE A 100 -10.00 26.00 4.33
C PHE A 100 -10.30 27.50 4.37
N ILE A 101 -10.34 28.17 3.21
CA ILE A 101 -10.68 29.59 3.10
C ILE A 101 -12.10 29.82 3.63
N ALA A 102 -13.05 28.96 3.28
CA ALA A 102 -14.40 29.00 3.83
C ALA A 102 -14.42 28.83 5.37
N GLY A 103 -13.56 27.98 5.92
CA GLY A 103 -13.37 27.81 7.36
C GLY A 103 -12.84 29.05 8.06
N LEU A 104 -11.88 29.76 7.45
CA LEU A 104 -11.39 31.04 7.97
C LEU A 104 -12.50 32.10 7.99
N PHE A 105 -13.28 32.23 6.91
CA PHE A 105 -14.43 33.14 6.87
C PHE A 105 -15.52 32.72 7.87
N SER A 106 -15.77 31.42 8.00
CA SER A 106 -16.70 30.86 8.98
C SER A 106 -16.31 31.24 10.40
N SER A 107 -15.02 31.17 10.75
CA SER A 107 -14.50 31.58 12.05
C SER A 107 -14.59 33.10 12.23
N TYR A 108 -14.22 33.89 11.21
CA TYR A 108 -14.26 35.36 11.25
C TYR A 108 -15.68 35.92 11.43
N PHE A 109 -16.65 35.39 10.68
CA PHE A 109 -18.05 35.81 10.76
C PHE A 109 -18.86 35.06 11.83
N ASN A 110 -18.23 34.13 12.57
CA ASN A 110 -18.88 33.25 13.54
C ASN A 110 -20.13 32.53 12.98
N ASN A 111 -20.07 32.14 11.71
CA ASN A 111 -21.18 31.50 11.00
C ASN A 111 -20.75 30.14 10.41
N PRO A 112 -21.08 29.02 11.09
CA PRO A 112 -20.66 27.68 10.67
C PRO A 112 -21.24 27.25 9.31
N ARG A 113 -22.34 27.87 8.84
CA ARG A 113 -22.96 27.52 7.56
C ARG A 113 -22.01 27.69 6.38
N ILE A 114 -21.05 28.63 6.44
CA ILE A 114 -20.08 28.86 5.36
C ILE A 114 -19.17 27.64 5.18
N LEU A 115 -18.53 27.18 6.26
CA LEU A 115 -17.68 25.98 6.25
C LEU A 115 -18.50 24.74 5.90
N ASN A 116 -19.66 24.59 6.53
CA ASN A 116 -20.54 23.45 6.35
C ASN A 116 -21.01 23.28 4.90
N THR A 117 -21.47 24.37 4.28
CA THR A 117 -21.91 24.37 2.87
C THR A 117 -20.73 24.06 1.95
N SER A 118 -19.58 24.66 2.21
CA SER A 118 -18.38 24.43 1.40
C SER A 118 -17.93 22.96 1.46
N PHE A 119 -17.98 22.34 2.64
CA PHE A 119 -17.71 20.92 2.80
C PHE A 119 -18.74 20.04 2.10
N ALA A 120 -20.04 20.31 2.27
CA ALA A 120 -21.13 19.53 1.67
C ALA A 120 -21.08 19.52 0.13
N PHE A 121 -20.64 20.61 -0.48
CA PHE A 121 -20.52 20.74 -1.93
C PHE A 121 -19.12 20.45 -2.49
N SER A 122 -18.11 20.25 -1.64
CA SER A 122 -16.72 19.98 -2.07
C SER A 122 -16.59 18.79 -3.02
N PHE A 123 -17.42 17.76 -2.85
CA PHE A 123 -17.41 16.57 -3.71
C PHE A 123 -17.81 16.88 -5.17
N TRP A 124 -18.69 17.85 -5.40
CA TRP A 124 -19.05 18.32 -6.74
C TRP A 124 -17.92 19.10 -7.40
N MET A 125 -17.13 19.82 -6.60
CA MET A 125 -15.92 20.47 -7.06
C MET A 125 -14.88 19.44 -7.51
N ILE A 126 -14.66 18.37 -6.73
CA ILE A 126 -13.79 17.25 -7.11
C ILE A 126 -14.23 16.66 -8.45
N LEU A 127 -15.53 16.44 -8.63
CA LEU A 127 -16.08 15.93 -9.88
C LEU A 127 -15.79 16.88 -11.07
N GLY A 128 -16.07 18.18 -10.91
CA GLY A 128 -15.84 19.19 -11.96
C GLY A 128 -14.37 19.32 -12.33
N LEU A 129 -13.48 19.37 -11.34
CA LEU A 129 -12.03 19.41 -11.55
C LEU A 129 -11.49 18.13 -12.18
N GLY A 130 -12.07 16.98 -11.84
CA GLY A 130 -11.76 15.70 -12.47
C GLY A 130 -11.98 15.75 -13.99
N PHE A 131 -13.15 16.24 -14.43
CA PHE A 131 -13.41 16.46 -15.85
C PHE A 131 -12.47 17.51 -16.47
N LEU A 132 -12.15 18.58 -15.75
CA LEU A 132 -11.26 19.64 -16.23
C LEU A 132 -9.83 19.13 -16.49
N LEU A 133 -9.26 18.33 -15.58
CA LEU A 133 -7.86 17.88 -15.65
C LEU A 133 -7.64 16.59 -16.45
N PHE A 134 -8.60 15.67 -16.43
CA PHE A 134 -8.51 14.37 -17.11
C PHE A 134 -9.36 14.29 -18.38
N GLY A 135 -10.23 15.28 -18.63
CA GLY A 135 -11.04 15.35 -19.85
C GLY A 135 -11.93 14.12 -20.04
N ARG A 136 -11.96 13.59 -21.27
CA ARG A 136 -12.75 12.39 -21.61
C ARG A 136 -12.33 11.13 -20.84
N LYS A 137 -11.09 11.05 -20.34
CA LYS A 137 -10.62 9.89 -19.55
C LYS A 137 -11.38 9.77 -18.24
N TYR A 138 -11.69 10.92 -17.61
CA TYR A 138 -12.49 10.95 -16.39
C TYR A 138 -13.92 10.45 -16.58
N LEU A 139 -14.43 10.48 -17.81
CA LEU A 139 -15.77 9.99 -18.12
C LEU A 139 -15.93 8.53 -17.72
N VAL A 140 -14.89 7.70 -17.90
CA VAL A 140 -14.93 6.29 -17.49
C VAL A 140 -15.06 6.17 -15.97
N VAL A 141 -14.20 6.88 -15.21
CA VAL A 141 -14.28 6.93 -13.73
C VAL A 141 -15.65 7.44 -13.27
N PHE A 142 -16.12 8.53 -13.87
CA PHE A 142 -17.45 9.08 -13.61
C PHE A 142 -18.54 8.05 -13.85
N ARG A 143 -18.53 7.33 -14.98
CA ARG A 143 -19.53 6.30 -15.28
C ARG A 143 -19.64 5.26 -14.16
N PHE A 144 -18.52 4.77 -13.62
CA PHE A 144 -18.53 3.77 -12.53
C PHE A 144 -19.02 4.31 -11.17
N ILE A 145 -18.78 5.59 -10.88
CA ILE A 145 -19.24 6.25 -9.64
C ILE A 145 -20.61 6.96 -9.86
N SER A 146 -21.10 6.96 -11.10
CA SER A 146 -22.27 7.75 -11.51
C SER A 146 -23.54 7.41 -10.74
N PRO A 147 -23.85 6.15 -10.36
CA PRO A 147 -25.03 5.89 -9.54
C PRO A 147 -24.99 6.63 -8.20
N GLN A 148 -23.83 6.70 -7.54
CA GLN A 148 -23.65 7.43 -6.28
C GLN A 148 -23.79 8.95 -6.51
N TYR A 149 -23.17 9.48 -7.58
CA TYR A 149 -23.31 10.89 -7.95
C TYR A 149 -24.78 11.25 -8.22
N LEU A 150 -25.51 10.41 -8.94
CA LEU A 150 -26.92 10.64 -9.22
C LEU A 150 -27.73 10.67 -7.92
N THR A 151 -27.52 9.72 -7.01
CA THR A 151 -28.23 9.71 -5.72
C THR A 151 -27.97 11.01 -4.96
N LEU A 152 -26.72 11.46 -4.88
CA LEU A 152 -26.36 12.74 -4.23
C LEU A 152 -27.00 13.94 -4.95
N PHE A 153 -27.05 13.92 -6.28
CA PHE A 153 -27.70 14.97 -7.07
C PHE A 153 -29.20 15.04 -6.78
N LEU A 154 -29.87 13.88 -6.76
CA LEU A 154 -31.29 13.79 -6.45
C LEU A 154 -31.58 14.19 -5.00
N TYR A 155 -30.66 13.95 -4.06
CA TYR A 155 -30.77 14.47 -2.70
C TYR A 155 -30.68 15.99 -2.64
N ILE A 156 -29.81 16.62 -3.45
CA ILE A 156 -29.77 18.08 -3.57
C ILE A 156 -31.11 18.59 -4.12
N ILE A 157 -31.64 17.96 -5.18
CA ILE A 157 -32.95 18.33 -5.72
C ILE A 157 -34.03 18.20 -4.64
N GLY A 158 -34.03 17.10 -3.87
CA GLY A 158 -34.95 16.91 -2.75
C GLY A 158 -34.87 18.04 -1.72
N TRP A 159 -33.65 18.42 -1.32
CA TRP A 159 -33.42 19.56 -0.43
C TRP A 159 -33.90 20.88 -1.01
N LEU A 160 -33.59 21.17 -2.28
CA LEU A 160 -34.02 22.39 -2.96
C LEU A 160 -35.55 22.48 -3.04
N LEU A 161 -36.24 21.36 -3.29
CA LEU A 161 -37.71 21.31 -3.29
C LEU A 161 -38.28 21.63 -1.90
N VAL A 162 -37.73 21.06 -0.84
CA VAL A 162 -38.16 21.33 0.55
C VAL A 162 -37.93 22.79 0.92
N VAL A 163 -36.74 23.33 0.65
CA VAL A 163 -36.41 24.75 0.94
C VAL A 163 -37.29 25.70 0.14
N PHE A 164 -37.63 25.36 -1.11
CA PHE A 164 -38.54 26.15 -1.93
C PHE A 164 -39.95 26.18 -1.33
N ILE A 165 -40.50 25.02 -0.95
CA ILE A 165 -41.83 24.94 -0.33
C ILE A 165 -41.87 25.71 0.99
N ASP A 166 -40.89 25.54 1.86
CA ASP A 166 -40.85 26.23 3.16
C ASP A 166 -40.72 27.76 3.02
N ARG A 167 -40.08 28.24 1.93
CA ARG A 167 -39.94 29.67 1.66
C ARG A 167 -41.22 30.30 1.09
N TYR A 168 -41.93 29.57 0.24
CA TYR A 168 -43.07 30.12 -0.54
C TYR A 168 -44.44 29.66 -0.04
N THR A 169 -44.50 28.77 0.95
CA THR A 169 -45.74 28.29 1.57
C THR A 169 -45.66 28.41 3.10
N PRO A 170 -46.78 28.50 3.83
CA PRO A 170 -46.76 28.56 5.29
C PRO A 170 -46.47 27.21 5.96
N LEU A 171 -46.17 26.16 5.18
CA LEU A 171 -45.88 24.82 5.70
C LEU A 171 -44.39 24.74 6.08
N ASN A 172 -44.08 24.24 7.27
CA ASN A 172 -42.72 23.87 7.66
C ASN A 172 -42.53 22.37 7.46
N ILE A 173 -42.03 22.00 6.29
CA ILE A 173 -41.81 20.62 5.88
C ILE A 173 -40.32 20.22 5.89
N THR A 174 -39.44 21.03 6.50
CA THR A 174 -38.02 20.67 6.68
C THR A 174 -37.86 19.29 7.33
N ILE A 175 -38.70 18.94 8.32
CA ILE A 175 -38.66 17.61 8.96
C ILE A 175 -39.09 16.46 8.02
N ASN A 176 -39.84 16.77 6.95
CA ASN A 176 -40.25 15.80 5.95
C ASN A 176 -39.15 15.47 4.93
N ILE A 177 -37.95 16.08 5.05
CA ILE A 177 -36.83 15.74 4.17
C ILE A 177 -36.51 14.25 4.19
N TYR A 178 -36.58 13.58 5.34
CA TYR A 178 -36.37 12.14 5.44
C TYR A 178 -37.34 11.36 4.55
N ILE A 179 -38.61 11.76 4.49
CA ILE A 179 -39.62 11.13 3.62
C ILE A 179 -39.25 11.33 2.15
N VAL A 180 -38.85 12.55 1.76
CA VAL A 180 -38.42 12.86 0.39
C VAL A 180 -37.19 12.02 0.00
N LEU A 181 -36.20 11.88 0.89
CA LEU A 181 -35.00 11.07 0.64
C LEU A 181 -35.34 9.57 0.57
N ILE A 182 -36.21 9.06 1.43
CA ILE A 182 -36.69 7.67 1.39
C ILE A 182 -37.41 7.39 0.06
N LEU A 183 -38.34 8.25 -0.34
CA LEU A 183 -39.03 8.15 -1.63
C LEU A 183 -38.05 8.19 -2.80
N THR A 184 -37.05 9.05 -2.73
CA THR A 184 -35.97 9.14 -3.73
C THR A 184 -35.21 7.82 -3.85
N ASN A 185 -34.83 7.17 -2.74
CA ASN A 185 -34.17 5.86 -2.77
C ASN A 185 -35.04 4.77 -3.39
N ILE A 186 -36.34 4.76 -3.07
CA ILE A 186 -37.31 3.82 -3.65
C ILE A 186 -37.38 4.02 -5.18
N LEU A 187 -37.51 5.27 -5.64
CA LEU A 187 -37.56 5.60 -7.06
C LEU A 187 -36.27 5.20 -7.78
N ILE A 188 -35.10 5.51 -7.20
CA ILE A 188 -33.80 5.10 -7.75
C ILE A 188 -33.72 3.58 -7.85
N TYR A 189 -34.12 2.85 -6.81
CA TYR A 189 -34.12 1.39 -6.81
C TYR A 189 -35.01 0.83 -7.93
N MET A 190 -36.24 1.34 -8.06
CA MET A 190 -37.19 0.92 -9.10
C MET A 190 -36.67 1.22 -10.52
N ALA A 191 -36.05 2.38 -10.71
CA ALA A 191 -35.51 2.83 -12.00
C ALA A 191 -34.07 2.36 -12.29
N SER A 192 -33.43 1.67 -11.34
CA SER A 192 -32.00 1.34 -11.39
C SER A 192 -31.56 0.61 -12.66
N GLY A 193 -32.39 -0.30 -13.19
CA GLY A 193 -32.07 -1.10 -14.37
C GLY A 193 -31.79 -0.26 -15.64
N PRO A 194 -32.80 0.46 -16.17
CA PRO A 194 -32.61 1.37 -17.31
C PRO A 194 -31.61 2.50 -17.05
N LEU A 195 -31.57 3.00 -15.81
CA LEU A 195 -30.69 4.10 -15.43
C LEU A 195 -29.22 3.72 -15.57
N ILE A 196 -28.83 2.58 -14.97
CA ILE A 196 -27.48 2.06 -15.03
C ILE A 196 -27.06 1.74 -16.47
N ASP A 197 -27.97 1.23 -17.31
CA ASP A 197 -27.66 1.01 -18.74
C ASP A 197 -27.22 2.26 -19.45
N LYS A 198 -27.96 3.34 -19.26
CA LYS A 198 -27.68 4.62 -19.90
C LYS A 198 -26.39 5.22 -19.37
N MET A 199 -26.20 5.19 -18.05
CA MET A 199 -25.03 5.79 -17.41
C MET A 199 -23.74 5.05 -17.75
N LEU A 200 -23.74 3.72 -17.69
CA LEU A 200 -22.58 2.88 -18.02
C LEU A 200 -22.44 2.60 -19.52
N GLY A 201 -23.35 3.09 -20.37
CA GLY A 201 -23.30 2.85 -21.81
C GLY A 201 -23.38 1.36 -22.18
N ILE A 202 -24.18 0.58 -21.46
CA ILE A 202 -24.25 -0.88 -21.61
C ILE A 202 -25.03 -1.24 -22.87
N LYS A 203 -24.38 -1.93 -23.80
CA LYS A 203 -25.00 -2.44 -25.03
C LYS A 203 -25.73 -3.75 -24.72
N ARG A 204 -27.03 -3.82 -25.02
CA ARG A 204 -27.85 -5.01 -24.76
C ARG A 204 -27.69 -6.07 -25.84
N LEU A 205 -27.41 -7.30 -25.40
CA LEU A 205 -27.24 -8.44 -26.28
C LEU A 205 -28.51 -9.29 -26.29
N LYS A 206 -28.99 -9.62 -27.49
CA LYS A 206 -30.16 -10.49 -27.69
C LYS A 206 -29.78 -11.95 -27.91
N SER A 207 -28.62 -12.19 -28.52
CA SER A 207 -28.06 -13.50 -28.85
C SER A 207 -26.52 -13.42 -28.81
N GLY A 208 -25.85 -14.57 -28.85
CA GLY A 208 -24.39 -14.67 -28.89
C GLY A 208 -23.81 -15.55 -27.78
N LYS A 209 -22.50 -15.83 -27.85
CA LYS A 209 -21.78 -16.73 -26.92
C LYS A 209 -22.03 -16.36 -25.46
N LEU A 210 -21.92 -15.06 -25.11
CA LEU A 210 -22.16 -14.56 -23.76
C LEU A 210 -23.60 -14.83 -23.28
N VAL A 211 -24.60 -14.61 -24.13
CA VAL A 211 -26.01 -14.85 -23.76
C VAL A 211 -26.23 -16.33 -23.44
N THR A 212 -25.68 -17.22 -24.28
CA THR A 212 -25.73 -18.67 -24.07
C THR A 212 -25.05 -19.10 -22.77
N GLN A 213 -23.87 -18.54 -22.47
CA GLN A 213 -23.16 -18.81 -21.22
C GLN A 213 -23.95 -18.33 -20.00
N VAL A 214 -24.47 -17.10 -20.04
CA VAL A 214 -25.32 -16.56 -18.97
C VAL A 214 -26.55 -17.43 -18.77
N ASP A 215 -27.21 -17.87 -19.84
CA ASP A 215 -28.39 -18.75 -19.76
C ASP A 215 -28.06 -20.12 -19.15
N GLY A 216 -26.90 -20.69 -19.48
CA GLY A 216 -26.40 -21.92 -18.87
C GLY A 216 -26.17 -21.77 -17.35
N VAL A 217 -25.48 -20.71 -16.95
CA VAL A 217 -25.22 -20.43 -15.53
C VAL A 217 -26.51 -20.10 -14.78
N LYS A 218 -27.40 -19.30 -15.38
CA LYS A 218 -28.73 -18.94 -14.86
C LYS A 218 -29.57 -20.17 -14.52
N LYS A 219 -29.57 -21.18 -15.40
CA LYS A 219 -30.26 -22.46 -15.17
C LYS A 219 -29.70 -23.17 -13.93
N ARG A 220 -28.38 -23.28 -13.80
CA ARG A 220 -27.72 -23.91 -12.62
C ARG A 220 -27.95 -23.14 -11.32
N ILE A 221 -27.93 -21.80 -11.35
CA ILE A 221 -28.20 -20.94 -10.18
C ILE A 221 -29.70 -20.98 -9.78
N GLY A 222 -30.59 -21.42 -10.68
CA GLY A 222 -32.02 -21.57 -10.43
C GLY A 222 -32.82 -20.28 -10.57
N ILE A 223 -32.45 -19.41 -11.51
CA ILE A 223 -33.22 -18.20 -11.85
C ILE A 223 -34.19 -18.53 -12.99
N LYS A 224 -35.51 -18.45 -12.71
CA LYS A 224 -36.56 -18.67 -13.71
C LYS A 224 -36.86 -17.43 -14.56
N LYS A 225 -36.76 -16.23 -13.97
CA LYS A 225 -37.05 -14.96 -14.66
C LYS A 225 -36.02 -14.70 -15.77
N LYS A 226 -36.43 -13.96 -16.81
CA LYS A 226 -35.53 -13.49 -17.85
C LYS A 226 -34.45 -12.59 -17.24
N VAL A 227 -33.19 -12.81 -17.62
CA VAL A 227 -32.06 -11.95 -17.28
C VAL A 227 -31.61 -11.25 -18.55
N LYS A 228 -31.59 -9.92 -18.53
CA LYS A 228 -31.10 -9.13 -19.68
C LYS A 228 -29.58 -9.05 -19.62
N VAL A 229 -28.92 -9.50 -20.69
CA VAL A 229 -27.47 -9.53 -20.81
C VAL A 229 -26.98 -8.27 -21.51
N GLY A 230 -25.91 -7.69 -21.02
CA GLY A 230 -25.24 -6.56 -21.64
C GLY A 230 -23.72 -6.68 -21.63
N PHE A 231 -23.09 -5.92 -22.50
CA PHE A 231 -21.64 -5.77 -22.55
C PHE A 231 -21.30 -4.28 -22.61
N ALA A 232 -20.22 -3.88 -21.93
CA ALA A 232 -19.69 -2.53 -22.03
C ALA A 232 -18.18 -2.56 -22.17
N GLU A 233 -17.68 -1.82 -23.14
CA GLU A 233 -16.28 -1.87 -23.57
C GLU A 233 -15.46 -0.81 -22.81
N TYR A 234 -14.65 -1.25 -21.86
CA TYR A 234 -13.83 -0.38 -20.99
C TYR A 234 -12.51 -1.06 -20.61
N PRO A 235 -11.42 -0.30 -20.35
CA PRO A 235 -10.09 -0.84 -20.02
C PRO A 235 -9.99 -1.36 -18.57
N ILE A 236 -11.04 -2.00 -18.08
CA ILE A 236 -11.09 -2.67 -16.77
C ILE A 236 -11.78 -4.01 -16.91
N LEU A 237 -11.52 -4.91 -15.96
CA LEU A 237 -12.20 -6.19 -15.87
C LEU A 237 -13.21 -6.16 -14.73
N ASN A 238 -14.51 -6.13 -15.05
CA ASN A 238 -15.59 -6.11 -14.07
C ASN A 238 -16.85 -6.81 -14.60
N ALA A 239 -17.72 -7.23 -13.70
CA ALA A 239 -19.06 -7.69 -14.03
C ALA A 239 -20.02 -7.26 -12.93
N MET A 240 -21.29 -7.13 -13.27
CA MET A 240 -22.29 -6.68 -12.31
C MET A 240 -23.66 -7.23 -12.63
N ALA A 241 -24.32 -7.78 -11.62
CA ALA A 241 -25.77 -7.96 -11.61
C ALA A 241 -26.46 -6.76 -10.96
N TYR A 242 -27.48 -6.24 -11.63
CA TYR A 242 -28.16 -5.01 -11.20
C TYR A 242 -29.64 -5.00 -11.62
N GLY A 243 -30.32 -3.94 -11.20
CA GLY A 243 -31.75 -3.75 -11.37
C GLY A 243 -32.56 -4.15 -10.14
N ALA A 244 -33.83 -3.76 -10.17
CA ALA A 244 -34.81 -4.14 -9.16
C ALA A 244 -35.14 -5.63 -9.23
N PHE A 245 -35.79 -6.17 -8.19
CA PHE A 245 -36.12 -7.61 -8.09
C PHE A 245 -37.01 -8.14 -9.24
N PHE A 246 -37.70 -7.26 -9.95
CA PHE A 246 -38.52 -7.55 -11.13
C PHE A 246 -37.79 -7.37 -12.47
N ASP A 247 -36.67 -6.63 -12.51
CA ASP A 247 -35.91 -6.31 -13.72
C ASP A 247 -34.46 -6.79 -13.60
N LYS A 248 -34.23 -8.10 -13.74
CA LYS A 248 -32.92 -8.71 -13.56
C LYS A 248 -32.02 -8.46 -14.77
N ARG A 249 -30.87 -7.82 -14.52
CA ARG A 249 -29.88 -7.48 -15.54
C ARG A 249 -28.49 -7.96 -15.11
N ILE A 250 -27.66 -8.30 -16.08
CA ILE A 250 -26.23 -8.54 -15.90
C ILE A 250 -25.47 -7.81 -17.00
N ALA A 251 -24.30 -7.25 -16.66
CA ALA A 251 -23.37 -6.68 -17.62
C ALA A 251 -21.96 -7.18 -17.36
N ILE A 252 -21.27 -7.53 -18.45
CA ILE A 252 -19.82 -7.78 -18.46
C ILE A 252 -19.12 -6.54 -18.98
N ILE A 253 -18.08 -6.13 -18.27
CA ILE A 253 -17.34 -4.91 -18.53
C ILE A 253 -15.87 -5.30 -18.72
N ALA A 254 -15.39 -5.20 -19.95
CA ALA A 254 -14.05 -5.63 -20.34
C ALA A 254 -13.59 -4.84 -21.56
N GLU A 255 -12.28 -4.83 -21.82
CA GLU A 255 -11.75 -4.24 -23.04
C GLU A 255 -12.17 -5.09 -24.24
N ASN A 256 -12.01 -6.40 -24.11
CA ASN A 256 -12.57 -7.38 -25.02
C ASN A 256 -13.03 -8.60 -24.21
N ILE A 257 -14.23 -9.09 -24.52
CA ILE A 257 -14.79 -10.28 -23.88
C ILE A 257 -13.99 -11.55 -24.17
N GLU A 258 -13.33 -11.61 -25.33
CA GLU A 258 -12.52 -12.76 -25.77
C GLU A 258 -11.21 -12.88 -24.98
N GLN A 259 -10.80 -11.84 -24.26
CA GLN A 259 -9.62 -11.88 -23.40
C GLN A 259 -9.87 -12.54 -22.04
N ILE A 260 -11.14 -12.77 -21.68
CA ILE A 260 -11.51 -13.44 -20.43
C ILE A 260 -11.70 -14.91 -20.72
N GLU A 261 -10.94 -15.76 -20.03
CA GLU A 261 -11.09 -17.20 -20.12
C GLU A 261 -12.54 -17.63 -19.81
N GLU A 262 -13.03 -18.59 -20.59
CA GLU A 262 -14.44 -18.97 -20.55
C GLU A 262 -14.85 -19.58 -19.20
N ASP A 263 -13.95 -20.30 -18.54
CA ASP A 263 -14.19 -20.86 -17.22
C ASP A 263 -14.32 -19.76 -16.16
N GLU A 264 -13.42 -18.78 -16.15
CA GLU A 264 -13.43 -17.62 -15.25
C GLU A 264 -14.67 -16.75 -15.45
N LEU A 265 -15.03 -16.49 -16.72
CA LEU A 265 -16.24 -15.74 -17.05
C LEU A 265 -17.48 -16.44 -16.49
N ARG A 266 -17.57 -17.77 -16.57
CA ARG A 266 -18.68 -18.53 -15.96
C ARG A 266 -18.67 -18.42 -14.43
N GLY A 267 -17.50 -18.43 -13.79
CA GLY A 267 -17.35 -18.20 -12.35
C GLY A 267 -17.86 -16.82 -11.92
N ILE A 268 -17.45 -15.77 -12.63
CA ILE A 268 -17.88 -14.39 -12.40
C ILE A 268 -19.40 -14.27 -12.59
N ILE A 269 -19.93 -14.77 -13.71
CA ILE A 269 -21.38 -14.77 -13.98
C ILE A 269 -22.14 -15.51 -12.88
N ALA A 270 -21.62 -16.63 -12.38
CA ALA A 270 -22.27 -17.40 -11.33
C ALA A 270 -22.37 -16.60 -10.02
N HIS A 271 -21.32 -15.88 -9.65
CA HIS A 271 -21.30 -14.98 -8.50
C HIS A 271 -22.31 -13.83 -8.67
N GLU A 272 -22.26 -13.12 -9.80
CA GLU A 272 -23.19 -12.00 -10.07
C GLU A 272 -24.66 -12.46 -10.11
N LEU A 273 -24.94 -13.58 -10.77
CA LEU A 273 -26.29 -14.14 -10.78
C LEU A 273 -26.72 -14.64 -9.39
N ALA A 274 -25.80 -15.05 -8.52
CA ALA A 274 -26.13 -15.37 -7.14
C ALA A 274 -26.65 -14.14 -6.38
N HIS A 275 -26.04 -12.95 -6.55
CA HIS A 275 -26.58 -11.69 -6.03
C HIS A 275 -28.00 -11.44 -6.55
N SER A 276 -28.19 -11.59 -7.85
CA SER A 276 -29.51 -11.40 -8.48
C SER A 276 -30.55 -12.38 -7.94
N LYS A 277 -30.19 -13.66 -7.74
CA LYS A 277 -31.10 -14.71 -7.25
C LYS A 277 -31.54 -14.45 -5.81
N SER A 278 -30.64 -13.96 -4.97
CA SER A 278 -30.90 -13.62 -3.57
C SER A 278 -31.45 -12.20 -3.37
N ASN A 279 -31.69 -11.45 -4.46
CA ASN A 279 -32.16 -10.07 -4.43
C ASN A 279 -31.30 -9.14 -3.54
N HIS A 280 -29.98 -9.31 -3.56
CA HIS A 280 -29.08 -8.51 -2.70
C HIS A 280 -29.23 -7.00 -2.93
N THR A 281 -29.57 -6.55 -4.15
CA THR A 281 -29.86 -5.14 -4.45
C THR A 281 -31.08 -4.61 -3.68
N LEU A 282 -32.12 -5.45 -3.47
CA LEU A 282 -33.29 -5.09 -2.66
C LEU A 282 -32.91 -4.99 -1.18
N ILE A 283 -32.13 -5.96 -0.68
CA ILE A 283 -31.67 -5.97 0.70
C ILE A 283 -30.85 -4.70 0.99
N LEU A 284 -29.95 -4.32 0.08
CA LEU A 284 -29.17 -3.10 0.24
C LEU A 284 -30.03 -1.84 0.24
N ALA A 285 -31.03 -1.75 -0.65
CA ALA A 285 -31.98 -0.65 -0.65
C ALA A 285 -32.78 -0.56 0.66
N ILE A 286 -33.21 -1.71 1.21
CA ILE A 286 -33.89 -1.78 2.51
C ILE A 286 -32.96 -1.30 3.61
N ILE A 287 -31.69 -1.75 3.64
CA ILE A 287 -30.70 -1.30 4.63
C ILE A 287 -30.54 0.23 4.59
N THR A 288 -30.40 0.82 3.39
CA THR A 288 -30.28 2.28 3.23
C THR A 288 -31.53 3.02 3.70
N ILE A 289 -32.72 2.50 3.38
CA ILE A 289 -34.00 3.09 3.84
C ILE A 289 -34.14 2.96 5.37
N THR A 290 -33.79 1.81 5.94
CA THR A 290 -33.81 1.59 7.39
C THR A 290 -32.83 2.52 8.11
N ASP A 291 -31.63 2.76 7.56
CA ASP A 291 -30.69 3.76 8.09
C ASP A 291 -31.32 5.16 8.13
N LEU A 292 -31.97 5.60 7.04
CA LEU A 292 -32.69 6.88 7.03
C LEU A 292 -33.84 6.95 8.04
N ILE A 293 -34.60 5.87 8.22
CA ILE A 293 -35.68 5.80 9.22
C ILE A 293 -35.12 5.89 10.64
N ILE A 294 -34.04 5.16 10.96
CA ILE A 294 -33.42 5.21 12.29
C ILE A 294 -32.90 6.62 12.57
N ARG A 295 -32.26 7.26 11.59
CA ARG A 295 -31.80 8.66 11.69
C ARG A 295 -32.95 9.61 11.97
N MET A 296 -34.06 9.45 11.24
CA MET A 296 -35.29 10.23 11.45
C MET A 296 -35.82 10.07 12.89
N LEU A 297 -35.88 8.83 13.41
CA LEU A 297 -36.39 8.54 14.76
C LEU A 297 -35.51 9.11 15.88
N VAL A 298 -34.19 9.13 15.70
CA VAL A 298 -33.23 9.64 16.69
C VAL A 298 -32.96 11.14 16.50
N GLY A 299 -33.45 11.76 15.43
CA GLY A 299 -33.16 13.15 15.09
C GLY A 299 -31.70 13.38 14.66
N PHE A 300 -31.04 12.35 14.14
CA PHE A 300 -29.67 12.42 13.64
C PHE A 300 -29.66 12.82 12.15
N PRO A 301 -28.76 13.70 11.68
CA PRO A 301 -28.79 14.16 10.29
C PRO A 301 -28.75 13.00 9.27
N ALA A 302 -29.52 13.13 8.19
CA ALA A 302 -29.56 12.21 7.06
C ALA A 302 -28.31 12.33 6.18
N THR A 303 -27.89 13.55 5.85
CA THR A 303 -26.86 13.80 4.83
C THR A 303 -25.98 15.01 5.15
N TYR A 304 -24.87 15.19 4.42
CA TYR A 304 -24.07 16.41 4.51
C TYR A 304 -24.84 17.67 4.08
N TYR A 305 -25.87 17.53 3.23
CA TYR A 305 -26.67 18.66 2.74
C TYR A 305 -27.56 19.27 3.83
N ASP A 306 -27.85 18.53 4.88
CA ASP A 306 -28.59 19.01 6.04
C ASP A 306 -27.85 20.16 6.72
N TYR A 307 -26.51 20.17 6.65
CA TYR A 307 -25.67 21.25 7.17
C TYR A 307 -25.62 22.50 6.28
N ALA A 308 -26.05 22.38 5.03
CA ALA A 308 -26.11 23.48 4.07
C ALA A 308 -27.52 24.12 4.02
N PHE A 309 -28.56 23.30 4.11
CA PHE A 309 -29.95 23.73 3.90
C PHE A 309 -30.81 23.69 5.17
N GLY A 310 -30.41 22.92 6.19
CA GLY A 310 -31.11 22.80 7.47
C GLY A 310 -30.27 23.29 8.65
N ASP A 311 -30.76 22.98 9.86
CA ASP A 311 -30.13 23.36 11.12
C ASP A 311 -29.92 22.12 12.02
N PRO A 312 -28.89 21.31 11.75
CA PRO A 312 -28.64 20.07 12.49
C PRO A 312 -28.08 20.34 13.90
N ASN A 313 -28.55 19.55 14.88
CA ASN A 313 -28.14 19.66 16.29
C ASN A 313 -26.74 19.08 16.60
N VAL A 314 -26.14 18.36 15.65
CA VAL A 314 -24.84 17.69 15.81
C VAL A 314 -23.78 18.46 15.02
N PRO A 315 -22.59 18.79 15.56
CA PRO A 315 -21.53 19.43 14.78
C PRO A 315 -21.06 18.57 13.60
N LEU A 316 -20.70 19.21 12.47
CA LEU A 316 -20.31 18.52 11.23
C LEU A 316 -19.18 17.50 11.42
N LEU A 317 -18.15 17.85 12.20
CA LEU A 317 -17.02 16.94 12.45
C LEU A 317 -17.48 15.67 13.19
N LEU A 318 -18.34 15.80 14.19
CA LEU A 318 -18.88 14.66 14.93
C LEU A 318 -19.76 13.79 14.02
N PHE A 319 -20.55 14.42 13.14
CA PHE A 319 -21.31 13.71 12.12
C PHE A 319 -20.42 12.92 11.15
N ILE A 320 -19.31 13.49 10.66
CA ILE A 320 -18.35 12.78 9.81
C ILE A 320 -17.80 11.55 10.53
N LEU A 321 -17.37 11.69 11.80
CA LEU A 321 -16.79 10.60 12.58
C LEU A 321 -17.79 9.48 12.87
N ILE A 322 -19.03 9.82 13.26
CA ILE A 322 -20.09 8.85 13.52
C ILE A 322 -20.46 8.12 12.22
N ASN A 323 -20.60 8.83 11.09
CA ASN A 323 -20.91 8.19 9.81
C ASN A 323 -19.81 7.22 9.36
N LEU A 324 -18.53 7.54 9.59
CA LEU A 324 -17.44 6.61 9.30
C LEU A 324 -17.60 5.28 10.08
N GLY A 325 -18.02 5.37 11.34
CA GLY A 325 -18.37 4.21 12.18
C GLY A 325 -19.57 3.43 11.66
N ILE A 326 -20.65 4.12 11.29
CA ILE A 326 -21.86 3.51 10.71
C ILE A 326 -21.53 2.79 9.40
N TYR A 327 -20.79 3.41 8.47
CA TYR A 327 -20.38 2.77 7.21
C TYR A 327 -19.50 1.54 7.44
N THR A 328 -18.56 1.62 8.39
CA THR A 328 -17.73 0.46 8.78
C THR A 328 -18.59 -0.71 9.25
N PHE A 329 -19.67 -0.44 10.00
CA PHE A 329 -20.64 -1.43 10.44
C PHE A 329 -21.48 -1.97 9.28
N LEU A 330 -22.03 -1.09 8.42
CA LEU A 330 -22.84 -1.49 7.25
C LEU A 330 -22.04 -2.35 6.26
N TYR A 331 -20.74 -2.09 6.08
CA TYR A 331 -19.87 -2.92 5.25
C TYR A 331 -19.75 -4.37 5.74
N ILE A 332 -19.98 -4.65 7.04
CA ILE A 332 -20.05 -6.04 7.52
C ILE A 332 -21.21 -6.77 6.85
N PHE A 333 -22.39 -6.13 6.74
CA PHE A 333 -23.54 -6.73 6.07
C PHE A 333 -23.28 -6.94 4.58
N VAL A 334 -22.67 -5.97 3.90
CA VAL A 334 -22.28 -6.11 2.49
C VAL A 334 -21.35 -7.32 2.32
N ARG A 335 -20.32 -7.46 3.17
CA ARG A 335 -19.42 -8.62 3.17
C ARG A 335 -20.14 -9.96 3.43
N ILE A 336 -21.17 -9.97 4.27
CA ILE A 336 -21.98 -11.17 4.49
C ILE A 336 -22.74 -11.54 3.21
N LEU A 337 -23.30 -10.56 2.49
CA LEU A 337 -23.97 -10.79 1.21
C LEU A 337 -23.00 -11.32 0.14
N GLU A 338 -21.77 -10.80 0.08
CA GLU A 338 -20.69 -11.33 -0.77
C GLU A 338 -20.43 -12.81 -0.49
N GLY A 339 -20.26 -13.19 0.78
CA GLY A 339 -20.05 -14.59 1.17
C GLY A 339 -21.24 -15.50 0.85
N TYR A 340 -22.47 -14.98 0.89
CA TYR A 340 -23.66 -15.73 0.45
C TYR A 340 -23.69 -15.93 -1.07
N ALA A 341 -23.24 -14.94 -1.84
CA ALA A 341 -23.11 -15.06 -3.29
C ALA A 341 -22.02 -16.08 -3.68
N ASP A 342 -20.84 -15.98 -3.06
CA ASP A 342 -19.74 -16.95 -3.21
C ASP A 342 -20.20 -18.37 -2.87
N ARG A 343 -20.90 -18.55 -1.74
CA ARG A 343 -21.46 -19.84 -1.34
C ARG A 343 -22.45 -20.40 -2.35
N ARG A 344 -23.30 -19.54 -2.92
CA ARG A 344 -24.30 -19.98 -3.90
C ARG A 344 -23.67 -20.33 -5.25
N ALA A 345 -22.68 -19.56 -5.70
CA ALA A 345 -21.93 -19.84 -6.91
C ALA A 345 -21.18 -21.18 -6.80
N LYS A 346 -20.49 -21.44 -5.68
CA LYS A 346 -19.82 -22.75 -5.47
C LYS A 346 -20.82 -23.91 -5.40
N ASN A 347 -21.97 -23.73 -4.74
CA ASN A 347 -23.00 -24.77 -4.64
C ASN A 347 -23.64 -25.08 -6.01
N ALA A 348 -23.59 -24.15 -6.96
CA ALA A 348 -24.01 -24.36 -8.35
C ALA A 348 -22.92 -25.03 -9.22
N GLY A 349 -21.77 -25.37 -8.64
CA GLY A 349 -20.67 -26.09 -9.29
C GLY A 349 -19.53 -25.23 -9.81
N TYR A 350 -19.51 -23.91 -9.55
CA TYR A 350 -18.52 -22.97 -10.12
C TYR A 350 -17.37 -22.63 -9.15
N LYS A 351 -16.96 -23.61 -8.35
CA LYS A 351 -15.99 -23.42 -7.25
C LYS A 351 -14.60 -23.07 -7.77
N SER A 352 -14.07 -23.86 -8.70
CA SER A 352 -12.71 -23.69 -9.23
C SER A 352 -12.63 -22.48 -10.16
N GLU A 353 -13.68 -22.29 -10.96
CA GLU A 353 -13.87 -21.17 -11.87
C GLU A 353 -13.85 -19.83 -11.15
N LEU A 354 -14.59 -19.73 -10.03
CA LEU A 354 -14.64 -18.50 -9.24
C LEU A 354 -13.30 -18.22 -8.54
N ALA A 355 -12.62 -19.25 -8.02
CA ALA A 355 -11.30 -19.08 -7.42
C ALA A 355 -10.25 -18.60 -8.45
N LYS A 356 -10.27 -19.16 -9.67
CA LYS A 356 -9.44 -18.70 -10.80
C LYS A 356 -9.74 -17.25 -11.18
N ALA A 357 -11.02 -16.88 -11.25
CA ALA A 357 -11.45 -15.53 -11.59
C ALA A 357 -11.00 -14.50 -10.54
N LEU A 358 -11.13 -14.81 -9.25
CA LEU A 358 -10.64 -13.93 -8.18
C LEU A 358 -9.13 -13.74 -8.24
N TYR A 359 -8.38 -14.81 -8.52
CA TYR A 359 -6.93 -14.70 -8.71
C TYR A 359 -6.57 -13.82 -9.91
N ASN A 360 -7.28 -13.96 -11.04
CA ASN A 360 -7.10 -13.10 -12.20
C ASN A 360 -7.36 -11.63 -11.88
N LEU A 361 -8.52 -11.34 -11.28
CA LEU A 361 -8.93 -9.97 -10.93
C LEU A 361 -7.93 -9.32 -9.98
N GLU A 362 -7.49 -10.03 -8.95
CA GLU A 362 -6.50 -9.52 -8.00
C GLU A 362 -5.16 -9.21 -8.68
N SER A 363 -4.75 -10.05 -9.64
CA SER A 363 -3.53 -9.86 -10.43
C SER A 363 -3.65 -8.69 -11.40
N TYR A 364 -4.80 -8.54 -12.09
CA TYR A 364 -5.07 -7.43 -13.00
C TYR A 364 -5.00 -6.06 -12.31
N TYR A 365 -5.41 -6.00 -11.03
CA TYR A 365 -5.37 -4.77 -10.23
C TYR A 365 -4.15 -4.67 -9.30
N ALA A 366 -3.12 -5.52 -9.46
CA ALA A 366 -1.94 -5.52 -8.60
C ALA A 366 -1.10 -4.23 -8.77
N SER A 367 -0.73 -3.90 -10.01
CA SER A 367 0.16 -2.78 -10.34
C SER A 367 -0.55 -1.44 -10.60
N GLY A 368 -1.90 -1.37 -10.45
CA GLY A 368 -2.71 -0.16 -10.65
C GLY A 368 -3.42 0.38 -9.40
N ARG A 369 -3.25 -0.25 -8.22
CA ARG A 369 -3.87 0.21 -6.96
C ARG A 369 -3.01 1.26 -6.26
N GLU A 370 -3.11 2.51 -6.69
CA GLU A 370 -2.60 3.65 -5.92
C GLU A 370 -3.77 4.36 -5.22
N ILE A 371 -3.72 4.44 -3.88
CA ILE A 371 -4.61 5.27 -3.06
C ILE A 371 -6.11 5.03 -3.36
N GLY A 372 -6.51 3.75 -3.47
CA GLY A 372 -7.93 3.39 -3.64
C GLY A 372 -8.57 3.78 -4.98
N LEU A 373 -7.79 4.28 -5.94
CA LEU A 373 -8.23 4.56 -7.31
C LEU A 373 -7.40 3.73 -8.29
N ASN A 374 -8.04 3.12 -9.29
CA ASN A 374 -7.33 2.39 -10.32
C ASN A 374 -6.71 3.38 -11.32
N THR A 375 -5.40 3.61 -11.21
CA THR A 375 -4.65 4.57 -12.04
C THR A 375 -4.68 4.18 -13.52
N MET A 376 -4.90 2.90 -13.83
CA MET A 376 -5.11 2.39 -15.18
C MET A 376 -6.25 3.09 -15.93
N LEU A 377 -7.28 3.57 -15.21
CA LEU A 377 -8.40 4.30 -15.81
C LEU A 377 -8.02 5.72 -16.26
N LEU A 378 -6.92 6.26 -15.75
CA LEU A 378 -6.49 7.64 -15.94
C LEU A 378 -5.23 7.77 -16.82
N CYS A 379 -4.67 6.64 -17.28
CA CYS A 379 -3.53 6.60 -18.19
C CYS A 379 -3.86 5.89 -19.52
N GLU A 380 -3.02 6.08 -20.54
CA GLU A 380 -3.14 5.39 -21.84
C GLU A 380 -2.24 4.16 -21.95
N GLU A 381 -1.17 4.12 -21.16
CA GLU A 381 -0.22 3.02 -21.15
C GLU A 381 -0.90 1.75 -20.65
N LYS A 382 -0.70 0.65 -21.37
CA LYS A 382 -1.18 -0.68 -20.97
C LYS A 382 -0.07 -1.42 -20.23
N ILE A 383 -0.46 -2.29 -19.31
CA ILE A 383 0.47 -3.19 -18.63
C ILE A 383 1.10 -4.13 -19.67
N THR A 384 2.43 -4.21 -19.68
CA THR A 384 3.20 -5.12 -20.54
C THR A 384 3.01 -6.58 -20.12
N GLU A 385 3.22 -7.55 -21.02
CA GLU A 385 3.09 -8.98 -20.67
C GLU A 385 4.09 -9.39 -19.57
N ASN A 386 5.31 -8.86 -19.60
CA ASN A 386 6.32 -9.10 -18.56
C ASN A 386 5.87 -8.62 -17.17
N ASN A 387 5.28 -7.42 -17.08
CA ASN A 387 4.73 -6.94 -15.80
C ASN A 387 3.48 -7.72 -15.38
N LYS A 388 2.63 -8.15 -16.32
CA LYS A 388 1.51 -9.06 -16.00
C LYS A 388 2.01 -10.38 -15.41
N MET A 389 3.10 -10.96 -15.93
CA MET A 389 3.70 -12.17 -15.36
C MET A 389 4.15 -11.94 -13.91
N LEU A 390 4.83 -10.81 -13.65
CA LEU A 390 5.26 -10.44 -12.30
C LEU A 390 4.08 -10.23 -11.36
N ASP A 391 3.03 -9.52 -11.80
CA ASP A 391 1.81 -9.28 -11.03
C ASP A 391 1.12 -10.59 -10.63
N TYR A 392 1.09 -11.57 -11.53
CA TYR A 392 0.54 -12.89 -11.26
C TYR A 392 1.34 -13.66 -10.21
N ILE A 393 2.67 -13.65 -10.32
CA ILE A 393 3.58 -14.31 -9.36
C ILE A 393 3.47 -13.62 -8.00
N GLU A 394 3.49 -12.29 -7.97
CA GLU A 394 3.38 -11.52 -6.74
C GLU A 394 2.03 -11.73 -6.06
N THR A 395 0.93 -11.75 -6.83
CA THR A 395 -0.41 -11.99 -6.32
C THR A 395 -0.56 -13.39 -5.74
N ALA A 396 -0.03 -14.42 -6.42
CA ALA A 396 -0.03 -15.79 -5.92
C ALA A 396 0.73 -15.91 -4.58
N ASN A 397 1.92 -15.32 -4.52
CA ASN A 397 2.73 -15.22 -3.29
C ASN A 397 2.00 -14.45 -2.18
N TYR A 398 1.36 -13.34 -2.53
CA TYR A 398 0.61 -12.48 -1.61
C TYR A 398 -0.56 -13.24 -0.97
N ILE A 399 -1.37 -13.93 -1.77
CA ILE A 399 -2.51 -14.74 -1.29
C ILE A 399 -2.01 -15.84 -0.35
N ASN A 400 -1.00 -16.61 -0.77
CA ASN A 400 -0.45 -17.72 0.03
C ASN A 400 0.13 -17.24 1.37
N LYS A 401 0.98 -16.21 1.35
CA LYS A 401 1.57 -15.63 2.57
C LYS A 401 0.51 -15.00 3.48
N SER A 402 -0.51 -14.38 2.91
CA SER A 402 -1.62 -13.78 3.66
C SER A 402 -2.57 -14.81 4.27
N LEU A 403 -2.63 -16.04 3.74
CA LEU A 403 -3.34 -17.15 4.38
C LEU A 403 -2.59 -17.72 5.59
N ILE A 404 -1.26 -17.62 5.60
CA ILE A 404 -0.42 -18.10 6.69
C ILE A 404 -0.33 -17.04 7.81
N LYS A 405 0.03 -15.81 7.44
CA LYS A 405 0.25 -14.71 8.38
C LYS A 405 -0.14 -13.37 7.75
N PRO A 406 -1.44 -13.03 7.71
CA PRO A 406 -1.89 -11.74 7.18
C PRO A 406 -1.30 -10.57 7.96
N SER A 407 -0.99 -9.48 7.25
CA SER A 407 -0.45 -8.27 7.88
C SER A 407 -1.55 -7.52 8.64
N ARG A 408 -1.20 -6.88 9.76
CA ARG A 408 -2.18 -6.07 10.52
C ARG A 408 -2.78 -4.94 9.69
N ALA A 409 -1.97 -4.33 8.82
CA ALA A 409 -2.42 -3.28 7.92
C ALA A 409 -3.48 -3.80 6.93
N SER A 410 -3.26 -4.98 6.33
CA SER A 410 -4.24 -5.61 5.44
C SER A 410 -5.55 -5.99 6.16
N LEU A 411 -5.47 -6.45 7.41
CA LEU A 411 -6.66 -6.76 8.21
C LEU A 411 -7.44 -5.49 8.59
N LEU A 412 -6.73 -4.41 8.95
CA LEU A 412 -7.32 -3.12 9.32
C LEU A 412 -7.85 -2.34 8.11
N SER A 413 -7.24 -2.46 6.93
CA SER A 413 -7.74 -1.78 5.73
C SER A 413 -9.11 -2.31 5.32
N ASN A 414 -9.45 -3.55 5.65
CA ASN A 414 -10.77 -4.12 5.34
C ASN A 414 -11.91 -3.47 6.14
N PHE A 415 -11.64 -2.66 7.16
CA PHE A 415 -12.68 -1.89 7.87
C PHE A 415 -13.35 -0.86 6.95
N LEU A 416 -12.60 -0.33 5.98
CA LEU A 416 -13.07 0.68 5.03
C LEU A 416 -13.47 0.10 3.66
N ASN A 417 -13.47 -1.23 3.51
CA ASN A 417 -13.76 -1.90 2.24
C ASN A 417 -15.04 -2.75 2.32
N SER A 418 -15.90 -2.65 1.30
CA SER A 418 -17.15 -3.40 1.20
C SER A 418 -16.96 -4.88 0.86
N HIS A 419 -15.87 -5.25 0.17
CA HIS A 419 -15.56 -6.64 -0.15
C HIS A 419 -14.64 -7.27 0.90
N PRO A 420 -14.82 -8.57 1.24
CA PRO A 420 -13.86 -9.29 2.05
C PRO A 420 -12.50 -9.40 1.33
N LEU A 421 -11.44 -9.65 2.09
CA LEU A 421 -10.10 -9.85 1.53
C LEU A 421 -10.07 -11.08 0.61
N THR A 422 -9.46 -10.94 -0.56
CA THR A 422 -9.46 -11.97 -1.62
C THR A 422 -8.99 -13.34 -1.13
N TYR A 423 -7.96 -13.38 -0.29
CA TYR A 423 -7.48 -14.65 0.30
C TYR A 423 -8.51 -15.31 1.23
N HIS A 424 -9.31 -14.55 1.98
CA HIS A 424 -10.40 -15.10 2.79
C HIS A 424 -11.54 -15.63 1.91
N ARG A 425 -11.88 -14.92 0.83
CA ARG A 425 -12.88 -15.37 -0.16
C ARG A 425 -12.47 -16.68 -0.82
N ILE A 426 -11.23 -16.78 -1.30
CA ILE A 426 -10.68 -17.99 -1.94
C ILE A 426 -10.84 -19.18 -0.99
N VAL A 427 -10.53 -19.03 0.29
CA VAL A 427 -10.73 -20.10 1.28
C VAL A 427 -12.20 -20.45 1.47
N ALA A 428 -13.10 -19.47 1.59
CA ALA A 428 -14.54 -19.71 1.75
C ALA A 428 -15.18 -20.38 0.51
N ILE A 429 -14.63 -20.11 -0.67
CA ILE A 429 -15.00 -20.77 -1.92
C ILE A 429 -14.46 -22.21 -1.93
N LEU A 430 -13.18 -22.40 -1.59
CA LEU A 430 -12.50 -23.69 -1.64
C LEU A 430 -12.89 -24.66 -0.50
N ASN A 431 -13.53 -24.16 0.55
CA ASN A 431 -13.90 -24.89 1.77
C ASN A 431 -15.37 -24.73 2.13
N ASP A 432 -15.98 -25.73 2.76
CA ASP A 432 -17.34 -25.66 3.32
C ASP A 432 -17.37 -25.33 4.82
N LYS A 433 -16.23 -25.37 5.51
CA LYS A 433 -16.08 -25.12 6.96
C LYS A 433 -16.18 -23.63 7.34
N VAL A 434 -16.15 -22.72 6.38
CA VAL A 434 -16.26 -21.26 6.61
C VAL A 434 -17.64 -20.79 6.15
N SER A 435 -18.45 -20.32 7.10
CA SER A 435 -19.75 -19.72 6.78
C SER A 435 -19.59 -18.26 6.31
N PRO A 436 -20.55 -17.72 5.54
CA PRO A 436 -20.50 -16.33 5.06
C PRO A 436 -20.32 -15.29 6.18
N ILE A 437 -20.99 -15.48 7.31
CA ILE A 437 -20.83 -14.62 8.49
C ILE A 437 -19.41 -14.71 9.02
N LYS A 438 -18.90 -15.93 9.20
CA LYS A 438 -17.56 -16.15 9.71
C LYS A 438 -16.50 -15.53 8.81
N GLU A 439 -16.66 -15.64 7.49
CA GLU A 439 -15.81 -15.00 6.47
C GLU A 439 -15.76 -13.48 6.64
N ALA A 440 -16.92 -12.83 6.74
CA ALA A 440 -17.01 -11.37 6.92
C ALA A 440 -16.30 -10.87 8.19
N PHE A 441 -16.20 -11.73 9.23
CA PHE A 441 -15.51 -11.43 10.48
C PHE A 441 -14.06 -11.93 10.55
N LEU A 442 -13.56 -12.72 9.58
CA LEU A 442 -12.19 -13.23 9.58
C LEU A 442 -11.12 -12.13 9.74
N PRO A 443 -11.24 -10.95 9.10
CA PRO A 443 -10.29 -9.86 9.29
C PRO A 443 -10.15 -9.47 10.77
N PHE A 444 -11.27 -9.34 11.49
CA PHE A 444 -11.32 -9.01 12.91
C PHE A 444 -10.78 -10.15 13.78
N ILE A 445 -11.19 -11.38 13.48
CA ILE A 445 -10.78 -12.56 14.24
C ILE A 445 -9.27 -12.77 14.13
N CYS A 446 -8.69 -12.55 12.95
CA CYS A 446 -7.27 -12.76 12.67
C CYS A 446 -6.35 -11.64 13.17
N LEU A 447 -6.89 -10.53 13.71
CA LEU A 447 -6.08 -9.52 14.44
C LEU A 447 -5.39 -10.14 15.67
N ARG A 448 -6.02 -11.16 16.28
CA ARG A 448 -5.45 -11.91 17.40
C ARG A 448 -4.52 -13.02 16.89
N LYS A 449 -3.24 -12.98 17.31
CA LYS A 449 -2.19 -13.94 16.88
C LYS A 449 -2.55 -15.42 17.09
N SER A 450 -3.23 -15.77 18.19
CA SER A 450 -3.63 -17.16 18.44
C SER A 450 -4.68 -17.67 17.44
N LYS A 451 -5.61 -16.80 17.04
CA LYS A 451 -6.61 -17.12 16.02
C LYS A 451 -5.97 -17.18 14.64
N GLN A 452 -5.04 -16.28 14.33
CA GLN A 452 -4.25 -16.31 13.10
C GLN A 452 -3.60 -17.69 12.88
N LYS A 453 -2.88 -18.21 13.88
CA LYS A 453 -2.27 -19.55 13.82
C LYS A 453 -3.30 -20.67 13.64
N LYS A 454 -4.42 -20.60 14.39
CA LYS A 454 -5.52 -21.58 14.28
C LYS A 454 -6.07 -21.66 12.86
N TYR A 455 -6.32 -20.50 12.24
CA TYR A 455 -6.86 -20.44 10.87
C TYR A 455 -5.80 -20.80 9.82
N ALA A 456 -4.54 -20.43 10.02
CA ALA A 456 -3.46 -20.88 9.15
C ALA A 456 -3.35 -22.40 9.13
N LYS A 457 -3.52 -23.10 10.27
CA LYS A 457 -3.60 -24.57 10.28
C LYS A 457 -4.88 -25.10 9.62
N LEU A 458 -6.02 -24.43 9.86
CA LEU A 458 -7.29 -24.83 9.26
C LEU A 458 -7.31 -24.71 7.73
N PHE A 459 -6.57 -23.77 7.17
CA PHE A 459 -6.58 -23.42 5.74
C PHE A 459 -5.49 -24.12 4.92
N GLU A 460 -4.88 -25.18 5.45
CA GLU A 460 -3.76 -25.86 4.80
C GLU A 460 -4.17 -26.59 3.51
N GLU A 461 -5.27 -27.34 3.54
CA GLU A 461 -5.83 -28.01 2.37
C GLU A 461 -6.21 -27.01 1.27
N GLU A 462 -6.80 -25.87 1.64
CA GLU A 462 -7.21 -24.84 0.71
C GLU A 462 -6.03 -24.11 0.07
N ARG A 463 -4.93 -23.90 0.82
CA ARG A 463 -3.69 -23.35 0.25
C ARG A 463 -3.12 -24.27 -0.82
N MET A 464 -3.11 -25.58 -0.58
CA MET A 464 -2.64 -26.56 -1.58
C MET A 464 -3.53 -26.57 -2.82
N ARG A 465 -4.86 -26.54 -2.66
CA ARG A 465 -5.79 -26.41 -3.79
C ARG A 465 -5.60 -25.11 -4.57
N PHE A 466 -5.41 -23.99 -3.86
CA PHE A 466 -5.16 -22.69 -4.50
C PHE A 466 -3.83 -22.69 -5.26
N LYS A 467 -2.78 -23.30 -4.69
CA LYS A 467 -1.50 -23.52 -5.37
C LYS A 467 -1.68 -24.22 -6.71
N ASP A 468 -2.44 -25.31 -6.75
CA ASP A 468 -2.66 -26.04 -8.00
C ASP A 468 -3.40 -25.18 -9.04
N ILE A 469 -4.40 -24.41 -8.59
CA ILE A 469 -5.14 -23.45 -9.42
C ILE A 469 -4.22 -22.37 -9.99
N ALA A 470 -3.40 -21.74 -9.14
CA ALA A 470 -2.51 -20.66 -9.52
C ALA A 470 -1.43 -21.13 -10.49
N ASN A 471 -0.79 -22.28 -10.21
CA ASN A 471 0.22 -22.87 -11.09
C ASN A 471 -0.37 -23.23 -12.45
N LYS A 472 -1.50 -23.95 -12.48
CA LYS A 472 -2.16 -24.33 -13.73
C LYS A 472 -2.48 -23.10 -14.59
N LYS A 473 -3.10 -22.08 -13.98
CA LYS A 473 -3.45 -20.84 -14.68
C LYS A 473 -2.22 -20.12 -15.22
N PHE A 474 -1.15 -20.01 -14.44
CA PHE A 474 0.08 -19.34 -14.88
C PHE A 474 0.70 -20.05 -16.09
N LYS A 475 0.75 -21.39 -16.08
CA LYS A 475 1.23 -22.18 -17.21
C LYS A 475 0.38 -21.97 -18.47
N GLU A 476 -0.94 -22.03 -18.33
CA GLU A 476 -1.89 -21.86 -19.44
C GLU A 476 -1.85 -20.43 -20.01
N ARG A 477 -1.78 -19.41 -19.15
CA ARG A 477 -1.87 -18.00 -19.55
C ARG A 477 -0.60 -17.48 -20.24
N PHE A 478 0.57 -17.95 -19.81
CA PHE A 478 1.87 -17.45 -20.26
C PHE A 478 2.68 -18.49 -21.03
N GLU A 479 2.07 -19.63 -21.36
CA GLU A 479 2.67 -20.72 -22.13
C GLU A 479 3.97 -21.29 -21.49
N VAL A 480 4.08 -21.20 -20.16
CA VAL A 480 5.23 -21.69 -19.38
C VAL A 480 5.01 -23.14 -18.97
N ASN A 481 5.64 -24.09 -19.67
CA ASN A 481 5.50 -25.51 -19.36
C ASN A 481 6.23 -25.91 -18.05
N ASP A 482 7.43 -25.39 -17.83
CA ASP A 482 8.25 -25.62 -16.63
C ASP A 482 8.46 -24.32 -15.83
N ILE A 483 7.78 -24.24 -14.68
CA ILE A 483 7.89 -23.11 -13.75
C ILE A 483 9.28 -23.05 -13.10
N SER A 484 9.90 -24.20 -12.81
CA SER A 484 11.22 -24.22 -12.17
C SER A 484 12.30 -23.73 -13.14
N GLY A 485 12.27 -24.21 -14.39
CA GLY A 485 13.08 -23.70 -15.49
C GLY A 485 12.92 -22.20 -15.68
N PHE A 486 11.68 -21.70 -15.76
CA PHE A 486 11.41 -20.26 -15.84
C PHE A 486 12.01 -19.45 -14.69
N PHE A 487 11.88 -19.92 -13.44
CA PHE A 487 12.50 -19.23 -12.30
C PHE A 487 14.04 -19.22 -12.33
N LYS A 488 14.66 -20.23 -12.94
CA LYS A 488 16.09 -20.24 -13.22
C LYS A 488 16.46 -19.27 -14.34
N GLU A 489 15.65 -19.18 -15.39
CA GLU A 489 15.85 -18.22 -16.50
C GLU A 489 15.82 -16.77 -16.01
N ILE A 490 14.83 -16.39 -15.18
CA ILE A 490 14.77 -15.05 -14.58
C ILE A 490 15.68 -14.88 -13.34
N LYS A 491 16.55 -15.88 -13.10
CA LYS A 491 17.59 -15.93 -12.08
C LYS A 491 17.14 -15.57 -10.66
N VAL A 492 16.03 -16.16 -10.21
CA VAL A 492 15.49 -15.91 -8.85
C VAL A 492 16.52 -16.17 -7.75
N GLU A 493 17.45 -17.10 -7.95
CA GLU A 493 18.49 -17.48 -6.99
C GLU A 493 19.41 -16.31 -6.60
N GLU A 494 19.72 -15.39 -7.53
CA GLU A 494 20.54 -14.18 -7.26
C GLU A 494 19.92 -13.29 -6.17
N VAL A 495 18.59 -13.31 -6.03
CA VAL A 495 17.90 -12.53 -4.99
C VAL A 495 18.32 -12.99 -3.59
N TYR A 496 18.79 -14.22 -3.45
CA TYR A 496 19.07 -14.86 -2.17
C TYR A 496 20.52 -15.32 -2.02
N GLU A 497 21.41 -14.95 -2.93
CA GLU A 497 22.84 -15.31 -2.89
C GLU A 497 23.49 -14.92 -1.54
N PHE A 498 23.20 -13.70 -1.06
CA PHE A 498 23.68 -13.20 0.23
C PHE A 498 23.09 -13.91 1.46
N ASP A 499 22.17 -14.86 1.28
CA ASP A 499 21.65 -15.69 2.37
C ASP A 499 22.43 -17.01 2.53
N ILE A 500 23.17 -17.44 1.51
CA ILE A 500 23.92 -18.69 1.49
C ILE A 500 25.12 -18.59 2.44
N GLY A 501 25.38 -19.66 3.20
CA GLY A 501 26.48 -19.72 4.15
C GLY A 501 26.20 -19.04 5.49
N LEU A 502 25.11 -18.30 5.63
CA LEU A 502 24.74 -17.63 6.88
C LEU A 502 23.89 -18.52 7.79
N SER A 503 24.00 -18.30 9.09
CA SER A 503 23.21 -19.03 10.11
C SER A 503 21.96 -18.27 10.48
N TYR A 504 20.83 -18.97 10.52
CA TYR A 504 19.53 -18.38 10.79
C TYR A 504 18.77 -19.21 11.83
N LEU A 505 18.04 -18.49 12.66
CA LEU A 505 16.98 -19.05 13.48
C LEU A 505 15.65 -18.93 12.70
N PHE A 506 15.09 -20.06 12.32
CA PHE A 506 13.84 -20.17 11.58
C PHE A 506 12.69 -20.40 12.55
N ARG A 507 11.61 -19.63 12.41
CA ARG A 507 10.36 -19.83 13.14
C ARG A 507 9.27 -20.30 12.21
N ASN A 508 8.66 -21.45 12.49
CA ASN A 508 7.44 -21.84 11.80
C ASN A 508 6.30 -20.86 12.16
N LYS A 509 5.68 -20.23 11.17
CA LYS A 509 4.62 -19.22 11.36
C LYS A 509 3.33 -19.83 11.93
N ILE A 510 3.07 -21.10 11.66
CA ILE A 510 1.86 -21.83 12.06
C ILE A 510 2.08 -22.49 13.42
N GLU A 511 3.01 -23.42 13.51
CA GLU A 511 3.28 -24.23 14.70
C GLU A 511 3.96 -23.42 15.80
N GLY A 512 4.85 -22.51 15.39
CA GLY A 512 5.64 -21.68 16.29
C GLY A 512 6.98 -22.29 16.71
N ASN A 513 7.32 -23.47 16.21
CA ASN A 513 8.57 -24.16 16.48
C ASN A 513 9.76 -23.40 15.89
N TRP A 514 10.91 -23.54 16.54
CA TRP A 514 12.18 -22.90 16.19
C TRP A 514 13.18 -23.94 15.69
N ILE A 515 13.87 -23.60 14.61
CA ILE A 515 14.96 -24.42 14.05
C ILE A 515 16.16 -23.50 13.88
N PHE A 516 17.32 -23.91 14.36
CA PHE A 516 18.56 -23.15 14.18
C PHE A 516 19.46 -23.87 13.17
N GLY A 517 19.72 -23.26 12.02
CA GLY A 517 20.51 -23.90 10.97
C GLY A 517 21.24 -22.93 10.05
N LYS A 518 22.27 -23.44 9.38
CA LYS A 518 23.05 -22.73 8.37
C LYS A 518 22.46 -23.00 6.98
N VAL A 519 22.19 -21.96 6.20
CA VAL A 519 21.70 -22.12 4.82
C VAL A 519 22.85 -22.61 3.95
N ASN A 520 22.68 -23.78 3.33
CA ASN A 520 23.67 -24.37 2.44
C ASN A 520 23.40 -23.99 0.99
N SER A 521 22.14 -24.08 0.56
CA SER A 521 21.71 -23.66 -0.77
C SER A 521 20.20 -23.39 -0.79
N ILE A 522 19.71 -22.99 -1.97
CA ILE A 522 18.32 -22.64 -2.20
C ILE A 522 17.79 -23.52 -3.32
N GLU A 523 16.65 -24.14 -3.07
CA GLU A 523 16.00 -25.03 -4.02
C GLU A 523 14.82 -24.28 -4.65
N ILE A 524 14.93 -23.99 -5.95
CA ILE A 524 13.83 -23.39 -6.72
C ILE A 524 12.71 -24.41 -6.89
N THR A 525 11.50 -23.99 -6.55
CA THR A 525 10.31 -24.85 -6.65
C THR A 525 9.63 -24.65 -8.00
N SER A 526 8.81 -25.62 -8.39
CA SER A 526 7.88 -25.51 -9.52
C SER A 526 6.56 -24.84 -9.11
N ASP A 527 6.60 -23.85 -8.22
CA ASP A 527 5.42 -23.27 -7.57
C ASP A 527 5.49 -21.75 -7.49
N ILE A 528 4.54 -21.06 -8.15
CA ILE A 528 4.50 -19.60 -8.14
C ILE A 528 3.99 -19.00 -6.81
N THR A 529 3.34 -19.79 -5.96
CA THR A 529 2.85 -19.34 -4.64
C THR A 529 3.94 -19.32 -3.57
N ASP A 530 5.02 -20.06 -3.80
CA ASP A 530 6.24 -20.06 -3.01
C ASP A 530 7.40 -20.61 -3.83
N ASN A 531 8.20 -19.71 -4.40
CA ASN A 531 9.18 -19.98 -5.45
C ASN A 531 10.49 -20.66 -4.98
N HIS A 532 10.72 -20.79 -3.67
CA HIS A 532 11.97 -21.40 -3.17
C HIS A 532 11.81 -22.09 -1.81
N LYS A 533 12.73 -23.01 -1.53
CA LYS A 533 12.95 -23.62 -0.22
C LYS A 533 14.39 -23.40 0.24
N PHE A 534 14.58 -23.26 1.55
CA PHE A 534 15.91 -23.22 2.15
C PHE A 534 16.37 -24.64 2.47
N ARG A 535 17.53 -25.03 1.94
CA ARG A 535 18.23 -26.23 2.35
C ARG A 535 19.20 -25.83 3.46
N ILE A 536 18.93 -26.30 4.67
CA ILE A 536 19.67 -25.90 5.87
C ILE A 536 20.33 -27.11 6.52
N ILE A 537 21.49 -26.88 7.13
CA ILE A 537 22.12 -27.83 8.04
C ILE A 537 21.74 -27.41 9.46
N ASP A 538 20.94 -28.22 10.14
CA ASP A 538 20.54 -27.99 11.52
C ASP A 538 21.79 -28.01 12.41
N LYS A 539 22.02 -26.92 13.15
CA LYS A 539 23.20 -26.77 13.99
C LYS A 539 23.10 -27.51 15.33
N ILE A 540 21.89 -27.98 15.69
CA ILE A 540 21.64 -28.74 16.90
C ILE A 540 21.71 -30.24 16.61
N THR A 541 21.05 -30.71 15.54
CA THR A 541 21.02 -32.14 15.20
C THR A 541 22.11 -32.56 14.21
N GLY A 542 22.67 -31.62 13.44
CA GLY A 542 23.63 -31.91 12.37
C GLY A 542 22.96 -32.39 11.06
N GLU A 543 21.65 -32.56 11.05
CA GLU A 543 20.90 -33.08 9.90
C GLU A 543 20.57 -31.99 8.87
N GLU A 544 20.48 -32.40 7.61
CA GLU A 544 19.98 -31.53 6.55
C GLU A 544 18.44 -31.48 6.57
N LYS A 545 17.87 -30.28 6.59
CA LYS A 545 16.42 -30.04 6.57
C LYS A 545 16.06 -29.10 5.43
N ILE A 546 14.90 -29.34 4.82
CA ILE A 546 14.35 -28.50 3.75
C ILE A 546 13.17 -27.71 4.31
N LEU A 547 13.29 -26.37 4.30
CA LEU A 547 12.29 -25.46 4.85
C LEU A 547 11.60 -24.65 3.75
N ASN A 548 10.29 -24.72 3.70
CA ASN A 548 9.46 -23.91 2.80
C ASN A 548 9.51 -22.42 3.19
N SER A 549 9.83 -21.51 2.25
CA SER A 549 10.06 -20.10 2.58
C SER A 549 8.80 -19.39 3.08
N ALA A 550 7.63 -19.78 2.55
CA ALA A 550 6.36 -19.18 2.95
C ALA A 550 5.98 -19.51 4.40
N LEU A 551 6.35 -20.71 4.89
CA LEU A 551 6.02 -21.17 6.26
C LEU A 551 6.95 -20.63 7.35
N TYR A 552 8.17 -20.22 7.01
CA TYR A 552 9.17 -19.82 8.01
C TYR A 552 9.46 -18.31 8.00
N GLU A 553 9.69 -17.76 9.19
CA GLU A 553 10.36 -16.46 9.36
C GLU A 553 11.81 -16.73 9.73
N LYS A 554 12.75 -16.08 9.05
CA LYS A 554 14.17 -16.23 9.35
C LYS A 554 14.73 -15.05 10.14
N ILE A 555 15.58 -15.37 11.09
CA ILE A 555 16.25 -14.44 11.98
C ILE A 555 17.75 -14.71 11.83
N LEU A 556 18.50 -13.81 11.18
CA LEU A 556 19.97 -13.91 11.10
C LEU A 556 20.57 -14.00 12.50
N VAL A 557 21.50 -14.94 12.68
CA VAL A 557 22.22 -15.25 13.92
C VAL A 557 23.69 -15.50 13.59
N ASN A 558 24.58 -15.00 14.44
CA ASN A 558 26.01 -15.21 14.40
C ASN A 558 26.47 -15.73 15.77
N ILE A 559 26.89 -16.99 15.84
CA ILE A 559 27.45 -17.57 17.08
C ILE A 559 28.85 -16.98 17.29
N GLU A 560 29.24 -16.79 18.54
CA GLU A 560 30.41 -16.02 18.97
C GLU A 560 30.36 -14.53 18.58
N GLY A 561 29.26 -14.10 17.96
CA GLY A 561 29.06 -12.72 17.56
C GLY A 561 28.66 -11.84 18.74
N PHE A 562 29.00 -10.56 18.64
CA PHE A 562 28.65 -9.53 19.63
C PHE A 562 27.30 -8.89 19.27
N TYR A 563 26.46 -8.70 20.28
CA TYR A 563 25.10 -8.16 20.18
C TYR A 563 24.83 -7.12 21.25
N PHE A 564 24.20 -6.02 20.87
CA PHE A 564 23.77 -4.99 21.80
C PHE A 564 22.29 -5.12 22.13
N THR A 565 22.01 -5.42 23.39
CA THR A 565 20.67 -5.79 23.83
C THR A 565 19.91 -4.66 24.55
N GLY A 566 20.47 -3.44 24.54
CA GLY A 566 19.94 -2.23 25.19
C GLY A 566 20.73 -1.77 26.43
N GLU A 567 21.81 -2.47 26.76
CA GLU A 567 22.84 -2.10 27.75
C GLU A 567 24.07 -1.55 27.01
N ASP A 568 24.90 -0.78 27.71
CA ASP A 568 26.03 -0.06 27.12
C ASP A 568 27.17 -1.02 26.70
N SER A 569 27.25 -2.20 27.33
CA SER A 569 28.23 -3.24 27.00
C SER A 569 27.69 -4.30 26.01
N PRO A 570 28.53 -4.77 25.06
CA PRO A 570 28.15 -5.82 24.12
C PRO A 570 28.06 -7.18 24.82
N LEU A 571 27.05 -7.96 24.44
CA LEU A 571 26.90 -9.34 24.87
C LEU A 571 27.35 -10.28 23.76
N LYS A 572 28.22 -11.24 24.10
CA LYS A 572 28.69 -12.25 23.16
C LYS A 572 27.77 -13.46 23.15
N LEU A 573 27.20 -13.82 22.00
CA LEU A 573 26.29 -14.97 21.89
C LEU A 573 27.08 -16.27 21.80
N ARG A 574 27.12 -17.07 22.87
CA ARG A 574 27.88 -18.34 22.89
C ARG A 574 27.10 -19.49 22.28
N LYS A 575 25.81 -19.60 22.60
CA LYS A 575 24.96 -20.67 22.08
C LYS A 575 23.48 -20.31 22.11
N ILE A 576 22.72 -21.05 21.32
CA ILE A 576 21.26 -21.04 21.34
C ILE A 576 20.81 -22.42 21.82
N THR A 577 20.01 -22.44 22.88
CA THR A 577 19.35 -23.66 23.34
C THR A 577 17.89 -23.60 22.94
N ILE A 578 17.43 -24.63 22.22
CA ILE A 578 16.02 -24.83 21.90
C ILE A 578 15.53 -25.97 22.78
N ASP A 579 14.38 -25.78 23.44
CA ASP A 579 13.80 -26.78 24.32
C ASP A 579 13.31 -27.99 23.50
N LYS A 580 13.11 -29.15 24.14
CA LYS A 580 12.68 -30.38 23.45
C LYS A 580 11.33 -30.23 22.71
N ASP A 581 10.49 -29.28 23.14
CA ASP A 581 9.21 -28.99 22.48
C ASP A 581 9.34 -28.06 21.26
N GLU A 582 10.57 -27.62 20.96
CA GLU A 582 10.97 -26.67 19.92
C GLU A 582 10.27 -25.30 19.97
N LYS A 583 9.41 -25.04 20.94
CA LYS A 583 8.59 -23.82 21.00
C LYS A 583 9.24 -22.72 21.81
N ASN A 584 10.09 -23.11 22.74
CA ASN A 584 10.81 -22.22 23.62
C ASN A 584 12.31 -22.47 23.51
N GLY A 585 13.06 -21.54 24.06
CA GLY A 585 14.50 -21.57 24.03
C GLY A 585 15.09 -20.26 24.51
N ASN A 586 16.41 -20.27 24.65
CA ASN A 586 17.17 -19.16 25.20
C ASN A 586 18.38 -18.87 24.31
N TYR A 587 18.61 -17.58 24.09
CA TYR A 587 19.91 -17.07 23.72
C TYR A 587 20.78 -17.05 24.99
N ILE A 588 21.95 -17.67 24.92
CA ILE A 588 22.92 -17.71 26.01
C ILE A 588 24.06 -16.78 25.64
N PHE A 589 24.08 -15.64 26.32
CA PHE A 589 25.08 -14.62 26.18
C PHE A 589 26.11 -14.71 27.30
N THR A 590 27.32 -14.21 27.04
CA THR A 590 28.31 -13.85 28.07
C THR A 590 28.56 -12.34 28.02
N ASP A 591 28.65 -11.70 29.18
CA ASP A 591 29.12 -10.31 29.28
C ASP A 591 30.66 -10.24 29.18
N ILE A 592 31.24 -9.04 29.37
CA ILE A 592 32.69 -8.80 29.35
C ILE A 592 33.41 -9.57 30.48
N ASN A 593 32.72 -9.86 31.58
CA ASN A 593 33.22 -10.60 32.73
C ASN A 593 32.93 -12.11 32.63
N ASP A 594 32.54 -12.60 31.46
CA ASP A 594 32.09 -13.98 31.19
C ASP A 594 30.88 -14.46 32.04
N ASN A 595 30.10 -13.55 32.63
CA ASN A 595 28.85 -13.90 33.31
C ASN A 595 27.79 -14.33 32.29
N ILE A 596 27.10 -15.42 32.58
CA ILE A 596 26.09 -16.00 31.69
C ILE A 596 24.76 -15.25 31.82
N ILE A 597 24.32 -14.62 30.73
CA ILE A 597 23.03 -13.95 30.63
C ILE A 597 22.11 -14.73 29.69
N LYS A 598 20.94 -15.14 30.20
CA LYS A 598 19.94 -15.89 29.43
C LYS A 598 18.81 -14.97 29.00
N LYS A 599 18.53 -14.88 27.69
CA LYS A 599 17.37 -14.14 27.15
C LYS A 599 16.48 -15.07 26.33
N SER A 600 15.18 -15.10 26.64
CA SER A 600 14.22 -15.97 25.96
C SER A 600 14.02 -15.59 24.49
N ILE A 601 14.08 -16.58 23.59
CA ILE A 601 13.88 -16.41 22.14
C ILE A 601 12.50 -15.81 21.81
N ASN A 602 11.48 -16.13 22.62
CA ASN A 602 10.10 -15.72 22.35
C ASN A 602 9.80 -14.28 22.77
N LYS A 603 10.52 -13.76 23.77
CA LYS A 603 10.33 -12.42 24.33
C LYS A 603 11.35 -11.43 23.79
N PHE A 604 12.60 -11.88 23.62
CA PHE A 604 13.71 -11.03 23.21
C PHE A 604 13.85 -10.98 21.69
N LYS A 605 13.83 -9.77 21.13
CA LYS A 605 14.09 -9.55 19.70
C LYS A 605 15.58 -9.32 19.51
N LEU A 606 16.28 -10.33 19.00
CA LEU A 606 17.71 -10.25 18.73
C LEU A 606 18.02 -9.15 17.69
N PRO A 607 18.90 -8.17 17.95
CA PRO A 607 19.34 -7.19 16.95
C PRO A 607 20.25 -7.84 15.89
N TYR A 608 20.75 -7.04 14.95
CA TYR A 608 21.91 -7.45 14.14
C TYR A 608 23.16 -7.56 15.00
N SER A 609 24.04 -8.49 14.62
CA SER A 609 25.39 -8.58 15.22
C SER A 609 26.27 -7.47 14.67
N ILE A 610 27.16 -6.93 15.50
CA ILE A 610 28.14 -5.92 15.08
C ILE A 610 29.16 -6.53 14.13
N ASP A 611 29.42 -7.83 14.24
CA ASP A 611 30.41 -8.51 13.39
C ASP A 611 30.02 -8.51 11.91
N ILE A 612 28.75 -8.23 11.58
CA ILE A 612 28.34 -7.96 10.19
C ILE A 612 29.15 -6.78 9.62
N VAL A 613 29.42 -5.77 10.44
CA VAL A 613 30.20 -4.60 10.02
C VAL A 613 31.67 -4.97 9.78
N LYS A 614 32.23 -5.93 10.54
CA LYS A 614 33.59 -6.45 10.26
C LYS A 614 33.67 -7.13 8.89
N SER A 615 32.60 -7.79 8.46
CA SER A 615 32.57 -8.39 7.12
C SER A 615 32.62 -7.36 5.99
N TYR A 616 32.55 -6.06 6.28
CA TYR A 616 32.72 -5.02 5.28
C TYR A 616 34.19 -4.68 5.02
N GLU A 617 35.13 -5.13 5.86
CA GLU A 617 36.56 -4.88 5.69
C GLU A 617 37.06 -5.40 4.34
N GLY A 618 37.72 -4.53 3.58
CA GLY A 618 38.17 -4.79 2.20
C GLY A 618 37.10 -4.58 1.13
N ASP A 619 35.83 -4.39 1.50
CA ASP A 619 34.70 -4.28 0.58
C ASP A 619 34.21 -2.85 0.38
N LEU A 620 33.49 -2.65 -0.73
CA LEU A 620 32.83 -1.39 -1.06
C LEU A 620 31.61 -1.18 -0.17
N ILE A 621 31.50 0.01 0.40
CA ILE A 621 30.34 0.49 1.15
C ILE A 621 29.72 1.69 0.44
N PHE A 622 28.42 1.90 0.68
CA PHE A 622 27.68 3.02 0.11
C PHE A 622 27.45 4.07 1.19
N PHE A 623 28.33 5.07 1.22
CA PHE A 623 28.23 6.14 2.19
C PHE A 623 27.28 7.20 1.66
N TYR A 624 26.31 7.56 2.47
CA TYR A 624 25.30 8.54 2.12
C TYR A 624 25.52 9.78 2.97
N LYS A 625 25.95 10.87 2.31
CA LYS A 625 26.33 12.15 2.92
C LYS A 625 25.76 13.29 2.08
N ASN A 626 25.21 14.32 2.72
CA ASN A 626 24.65 15.51 2.03
C ASN A 626 23.66 15.18 0.88
N GLY A 627 22.88 14.10 1.05
CA GLY A 627 21.90 13.68 0.04
C GLY A 627 22.51 13.04 -1.22
N GLU A 628 23.78 12.66 -1.18
CA GLU A 628 24.51 11.97 -2.25
C GLU A 628 25.02 10.63 -1.75
N ILE A 629 25.18 9.70 -2.68
CA ILE A 629 25.73 8.39 -2.42
C ILE A 629 27.12 8.34 -3.04
N SER A 630 28.13 8.09 -2.23
CA SER A 630 29.49 7.82 -2.69
C SER A 630 29.91 6.42 -2.29
N LYS A 631 30.77 5.84 -3.12
CA LYS A 631 31.35 4.52 -2.91
C LYS A 631 32.64 4.72 -2.13
N TYR A 632 32.76 4.09 -0.97
CA TYR A 632 34.02 4.05 -0.21
C TYR A 632 34.45 2.61 -0.04
N LYS A 633 35.75 2.37 0.12
CA LYS A 633 36.27 1.09 0.58
C LYS A 633 36.40 1.11 2.10
N CYS A 634 35.88 0.11 2.79
CA CYS A 634 36.13 -0.02 4.22
C CYS A 634 37.52 -0.61 4.43
N GLN A 635 38.46 0.21 4.92
CA GLN A 635 39.85 -0.21 5.08
C GLN A 635 40.04 -1.10 6.30
N SER A 636 39.47 -0.68 7.44
CA SER A 636 39.59 -1.42 8.70
C SER A 636 38.40 -1.15 9.61
N VAL A 637 38.10 -2.13 10.45
CA VAL A 637 37.11 -2.03 11.53
C VAL A 637 37.82 -2.32 12.85
N LYS A 638 38.29 -1.27 13.53
CA LYS A 638 38.98 -1.41 14.82
C LYS A 638 37.98 -1.82 15.90
N LYS A 639 38.28 -2.93 16.57
CA LYS A 639 37.44 -3.52 17.61
C LYS A 639 37.68 -2.82 18.95
N SER A 640 36.62 -2.33 19.60
CA SER A 640 36.68 -1.86 21.00
C SER A 640 35.77 -2.70 21.90
N VAL A 641 35.99 -2.56 23.22
CA VAL A 641 35.21 -3.20 24.29
C VAL A 641 33.81 -2.58 24.37
N ASP A 642 33.70 -1.27 24.14
CA ASP A 642 32.44 -0.54 24.11
C ASP A 642 32.01 -0.17 22.69
N LEU A 643 30.69 -0.11 22.47
CA LEU A 643 30.09 0.21 21.16
C LEU A 643 30.58 1.54 20.62
N ASP A 644 30.63 2.53 21.49
CA ASP A 644 30.94 3.93 21.18
C ASP A 644 32.36 4.13 20.64
N ASP A 645 33.19 3.09 20.69
CA ASP A 645 34.60 3.12 20.30
C ASP A 645 34.94 2.18 19.14
N TYR A 646 33.96 1.51 18.51
CA TYR A 646 34.21 0.85 17.22
C TYR A 646 34.45 1.92 16.15
N ILE A 647 35.68 1.97 15.63
CA ILE A 647 36.09 2.94 14.61
C ILE A 647 36.10 2.22 13.26
N LEU A 648 35.37 2.81 12.31
CA LEU A 648 35.38 2.43 10.90
C LEU A 648 36.20 3.43 10.12
N THR A 649 37.20 2.93 9.40
CA THR A 649 38.03 3.75 8.50
C THR A 649 37.60 3.49 7.06
N PHE A 650 37.28 4.57 6.33
CA PHE A 650 36.83 4.52 4.95
C PHE A 650 37.76 5.32 4.03
N SER A 651 38.12 4.77 2.88
CA SER A 651 38.85 5.48 1.82
C SER A 651 38.02 5.66 0.56
N GLU A 652 38.10 6.85 -0.04
CA GLU A 652 37.42 7.15 -1.30
C GLU A 652 38.20 6.48 -2.43
N ASN A 653 37.49 5.70 -3.25
CA ASN A 653 38.11 4.88 -4.27
C ASN A 653 38.05 5.61 -5.62
N ASP A 654 38.64 6.81 -5.69
CA ASP A 654 38.90 7.50 -6.95
C ASP A 654 40.41 7.73 -7.07
N ILE A 655 40.96 7.14 -8.13
CA ILE A 655 42.37 7.16 -8.50
C ILE A 655 42.78 8.63 -8.74
N GLU A 656 43.89 9.05 -8.10
CA GLU A 656 44.69 10.28 -8.32
C GLU A 656 44.65 11.48 -7.36
N ASN A 657 43.94 11.51 -6.23
CA ASN A 657 44.18 12.59 -5.25
C ASN A 657 44.20 12.14 -3.79
N ASN A 658 45.23 12.59 -3.05
CA ASN A 658 45.40 12.46 -1.60
C ASN A 658 44.14 12.94 -0.86
N HIS A 659 43.23 12.04 -0.55
CA HIS A 659 42.09 12.30 0.32
C HIS A 659 42.26 11.54 1.64
N GLU A 660 42.05 12.26 2.74
CA GLU A 660 42.17 11.76 4.11
C GLU A 660 41.21 10.59 4.35
N ASP A 661 41.71 9.54 5.01
CA ASP A 661 40.87 8.44 5.49
C ASP A 661 39.80 8.97 6.46
N LEU A 662 38.54 8.66 6.20
CA LEU A 662 37.43 9.05 7.05
C LEU A 662 37.29 8.04 8.19
N GLU A 663 37.58 8.46 9.42
CA GLU A 663 37.34 7.68 10.62
C GLU A 663 36.04 8.10 11.30
N TYR A 664 35.12 7.14 11.47
CA TYR A 664 33.86 7.36 12.18
C TYR A 664 33.63 6.31 13.26
N LYS A 665 33.12 6.75 14.42
CA LYS A 665 32.62 5.84 15.45
C LYS A 665 31.28 5.24 15.02
N ILE A 666 31.04 3.96 15.29
CA ILE A 666 29.79 3.30 14.88
C ILE A 666 28.55 3.93 15.55
N ASN A 667 28.71 4.58 16.72
CA ASN A 667 27.65 5.33 17.38
C ASN A 667 27.30 6.64 16.67
N GLU A 668 28.10 7.09 15.71
CA GLU A 668 27.78 8.21 14.83
C GLU A 668 27.05 7.73 13.57
N LEU A 669 26.95 6.41 13.35
CA LEU A 669 26.47 5.82 12.12
C LEU A 669 25.12 5.12 12.25
N ILE A 670 24.38 5.11 11.14
CA ILE A 670 23.23 4.26 10.90
C ILE A 670 23.53 3.40 9.68
N ILE A 671 23.59 2.08 9.89
CA ILE A 671 23.93 1.13 8.83
C ILE A 671 22.69 0.30 8.47
N LYS A 672 22.36 0.25 7.18
CA LYS A 672 21.32 -0.61 6.61
C LYS A 672 21.99 -1.70 5.76
N PRO A 673 22.13 -2.94 6.28
CA PRO A 673 22.84 -4.01 5.57
C PRO A 673 22.07 -4.54 4.35
N ASN A 674 22.83 -5.03 3.37
CA ASN A 674 22.47 -5.81 2.19
C ASN A 674 21.53 -5.19 1.16
N LYS A 675 20.74 -4.16 1.52
CA LYS A 675 19.79 -3.51 0.61
C LYS A 675 20.14 -2.05 0.43
N ILE A 676 20.52 -1.69 -0.79
CA ILE A 676 20.78 -0.33 -1.21
C ILE A 676 19.54 0.20 -1.91
N GLN A 677 19.11 1.39 -1.51
CA GLN A 677 18.03 2.15 -2.13
C GLN A 677 18.50 3.59 -2.30
N TYR A 678 18.43 4.08 -3.53
CA TYR A 678 18.87 5.42 -3.86
C TYR A 678 17.89 6.11 -4.81
N ALA A 679 17.34 7.23 -4.36
CA ALA A 679 16.51 8.12 -5.17
C ALA A 679 17.39 9.21 -5.80
N PHE A 680 17.30 9.38 -7.11
CA PHE A 680 18.10 10.34 -7.87
C PHE A 680 17.61 11.78 -7.67
N LYS A 681 18.51 12.76 -7.78
CA LYS A 681 18.13 14.18 -7.78
C LYS A 681 17.52 14.56 -9.14
N LYS A 682 16.63 15.57 -9.21
CA LYS A 682 15.97 16.01 -10.46
C LYS A 682 16.93 16.50 -11.57
N ASN A 683 18.23 16.71 -11.29
CA ASN A 683 19.25 17.16 -12.23
C ASN A 683 20.52 16.29 -12.15
N ILE A 684 20.44 15.06 -12.65
CA ILE A 684 21.53 14.06 -12.57
C ILE A 684 22.73 14.48 -13.44
N ASN A 685 22.49 15.28 -14.47
CA ASN A 685 23.48 15.72 -15.47
C ASN A 685 24.68 16.49 -14.87
N LYS A 686 24.62 16.88 -13.60
CA LYS A 686 25.70 17.60 -12.90
C LYS A 686 26.28 16.84 -11.71
N ASN A 687 25.84 15.61 -11.44
CA ASN A 687 26.25 14.87 -10.24
C ASN A 687 27.14 13.67 -10.59
N GLU A 688 28.47 13.89 -10.62
CA GLU A 688 29.48 12.89 -10.95
C GLU A 688 29.37 11.61 -10.11
N LYS A 689 28.97 11.74 -8.83
CA LYS A 689 28.80 10.60 -7.92
C LYS A 689 27.65 9.67 -8.31
N GLU A 690 26.54 10.23 -8.81
CA GLU A 690 25.39 9.44 -9.28
C GLU A 690 25.72 8.69 -10.58
N ILE A 691 26.45 9.34 -11.49
CA ILE A 691 26.95 8.72 -12.73
C ILE A 691 27.97 7.62 -12.40
N SER A 692 28.87 7.87 -11.44
CA SER A 692 29.85 6.89 -10.94
C SER A 692 29.18 5.64 -10.34
N LEU A 693 28.04 5.81 -9.64
CA LEU A 693 27.24 4.68 -9.16
C LEU A 693 26.63 3.88 -10.32
N LEU A 694 26.03 4.55 -11.30
CA LEU A 694 25.43 3.89 -12.46
C LEU A 694 26.48 3.13 -13.27
N ASN A 695 27.63 3.75 -13.57
CA ASN A 695 28.74 3.08 -14.25
C ASN A 695 29.23 1.85 -13.47
N TRP A 696 29.28 1.93 -12.15
CA TRP A 696 29.64 0.78 -11.31
C TRP A 696 28.61 -0.35 -11.40
N LEU A 697 27.31 -0.04 -11.35
CA LEU A 697 26.26 -1.04 -11.54
C LEU A 697 26.33 -1.71 -12.91
N CYS A 698 26.72 -0.96 -13.94
CA CYS A 698 26.96 -1.46 -15.30
C CYS A 698 28.15 -2.43 -15.34
N ASN A 699 29.27 -2.06 -14.71
CA ASN A 699 30.50 -2.86 -14.73
C ASN A 699 30.39 -4.14 -13.90
N GLU A 700 29.79 -4.06 -12.71
CA GLU A 700 29.62 -5.22 -11.82
C GLU A 700 28.46 -6.13 -12.21
N ASN A 701 27.65 -5.73 -13.21
CA ASN A 701 26.50 -6.48 -13.71
C ASN A 701 25.53 -6.91 -12.59
N ILE A 702 25.12 -5.97 -11.74
CA ILE A 702 24.28 -6.24 -10.57
C ILE A 702 22.80 -6.14 -10.92
N ARG A 703 22.04 -7.16 -10.52
CA ARG A 703 20.57 -7.16 -10.61
C ARG A 703 19.97 -5.97 -9.87
N THR A 704 19.39 -5.06 -10.64
CA THR A 704 18.87 -3.77 -10.17
C THR A 704 17.38 -3.65 -10.47
N TYR A 705 16.65 -3.10 -9.50
CA TYR A 705 15.23 -2.78 -9.58
C TYR A 705 15.11 -1.28 -9.84
N PHE A 706 14.58 -0.90 -11.00
CA PHE A 706 14.36 0.47 -11.44
C PHE A 706 12.88 0.82 -11.22
N TYR A 707 12.60 1.71 -10.28
CA TYR A 707 11.25 2.19 -10.03
C TYR A 707 11.01 3.47 -10.83
N LEU A 708 9.94 3.48 -11.63
CA LEU A 708 9.63 4.52 -12.60
C LEU A 708 8.45 5.37 -12.16
N LYS A 709 8.46 6.65 -12.51
CA LYS A 709 7.40 7.64 -12.26
C LYS A 709 6.21 7.45 -13.20
N LYS A 710 5.75 6.21 -13.36
CA LYS A 710 4.66 5.82 -14.25
C LYS A 710 3.48 5.26 -13.46
N PRO A 711 2.23 5.44 -13.94
CA PRO A 711 1.04 4.90 -13.27
C PRO A 711 0.89 3.39 -13.41
N VAL A 712 1.46 2.80 -14.46
CA VAL A 712 1.56 1.36 -14.73
C VAL A 712 2.95 1.08 -15.30
N ASN A 713 3.40 -0.18 -15.30
CA ASN A 713 4.77 -0.55 -15.68
C ASN A 713 5.83 0.27 -14.91
N ASN A 714 5.58 0.48 -13.61
CA ASN A 714 6.40 1.33 -12.75
C ASN A 714 7.62 0.61 -12.17
N LEU A 715 7.87 -0.64 -12.56
CA LEU A 715 8.99 -1.43 -12.11
C LEU A 715 9.63 -2.14 -13.31
N GLU A 716 10.93 -1.91 -13.51
CA GLU A 716 11.75 -2.71 -14.42
C GLU A 716 12.85 -3.40 -13.60
N ILE A 717 13.09 -4.68 -13.86
CA ILE A 717 14.11 -5.47 -13.15
C ILE A 717 15.11 -5.98 -14.19
N GLY A 718 16.39 -5.72 -13.98
CA GLY A 718 17.41 -6.12 -14.95
C GLY A 718 18.83 -5.70 -14.59
N TYR A 719 19.67 -5.69 -15.61
CA TYR A 719 21.09 -5.34 -15.56
C TYR A 719 21.33 -4.15 -16.47
N LEU A 720 22.14 -3.20 -16.02
CA LEU A 720 22.46 -2.01 -16.80
C LEU A 720 23.50 -2.35 -17.87
N GLU A 721 23.20 -2.12 -19.15
CA GLU A 721 24.10 -2.40 -20.29
C GLU A 721 24.86 -1.16 -20.76
N GLN A 722 24.17 -0.03 -20.86
CA GLN A 722 24.75 1.21 -21.38
C GLN A 722 24.09 2.44 -20.79
N ILE A 723 24.90 3.46 -20.50
CA ILE A 723 24.46 4.78 -20.07
C ILE A 723 24.79 5.77 -21.18
N LYS A 724 23.78 6.46 -21.72
CA LYS A 724 23.97 7.55 -22.70
C LYS A 724 23.60 8.87 -22.04
N ILE A 725 24.62 9.68 -21.78
CA ILE A 725 24.49 11.03 -21.21
C ILE A 725 24.96 12.03 -22.27
N ASN A 726 24.06 12.89 -22.75
CA ASN A 726 24.45 13.99 -23.63
C ASN A 726 24.95 15.16 -22.76
N ILE A 727 26.26 15.35 -22.71
CA ILE A 727 26.89 16.53 -22.11
C ILE A 727 27.06 17.56 -23.23
N ASN A 728 26.02 18.33 -23.57
CA ASN A 728 26.23 19.48 -24.44
C ASN A 728 26.86 20.63 -23.64
N ASN A 729 28.16 20.81 -23.82
CA ASN A 729 28.84 22.06 -23.57
C ASN A 729 28.36 23.12 -24.57
N ASN A 730 28.10 24.32 -24.08
CA ASN A 730 27.75 25.55 -24.79
C ASN A 730 28.04 25.58 -26.30
N SER A 731 26.98 25.73 -27.11
CA SER A 731 27.03 26.65 -28.24
C SER A 731 25.71 27.43 -28.28
N GLN A 732 25.85 28.76 -28.17
CA GLN A 732 24.77 29.70 -28.42
C GLN A 732 24.33 29.59 -29.87
N ASN A 733 23.02 29.78 -30.08
CA ASN A 733 22.27 29.89 -31.34
C ASN A 733 21.62 28.59 -31.81
N ASP A 734 20.45 28.29 -31.23
CA ASP A 734 19.21 28.22 -32.02
C ASP A 734 17.99 28.17 -31.10
N LYS A 735 17.24 29.27 -31.07
CA LYS A 735 16.18 29.53 -30.08
C LYS A 735 14.82 28.90 -30.42
N ASN A 736 14.69 28.01 -31.41
CA ASN A 736 13.37 27.51 -31.82
C ASN A 736 13.26 25.99 -32.09
N SER A 737 14.16 25.15 -31.59
CA SER A 737 14.03 23.67 -31.76
C SER A 737 14.64 22.81 -30.64
N ALA A 738 14.79 23.32 -29.40
CA ALA A 738 15.31 22.52 -28.27
C ALA A 738 14.24 21.58 -27.68
N LYS A 739 13.88 20.53 -28.40
CA LYS A 739 13.11 19.39 -27.87
C LYS A 739 14.09 18.53 -27.06
N TYR A 740 13.99 18.58 -25.73
CA TYR A 740 14.65 17.72 -24.74
C TYR A 740 15.39 16.49 -25.31
N GLU A 741 16.69 16.59 -25.50
CA GLU A 741 17.54 15.41 -25.73
C GLU A 741 17.74 14.71 -24.38
N ASN A 742 17.03 13.59 -24.19
CA ASN A 742 16.93 12.90 -22.91
C ASN A 742 18.10 11.91 -22.70
N ASN A 743 18.74 11.96 -21.53
CA ASN A 743 19.65 10.92 -21.07
C ASN A 743 18.90 9.59 -20.95
N THR A 744 19.50 8.51 -21.44
CA THR A 744 18.87 7.18 -21.51
C THR A 744 19.73 6.11 -20.88
N LEU A 745 19.07 5.19 -20.16
CA LEU A 745 19.63 3.96 -19.64
C LEU A 745 19.16 2.81 -20.54
N SER A 746 20.08 1.98 -21.01
CA SER A 746 19.78 0.71 -21.68
C SER A 746 19.94 -0.42 -20.68
N ILE A 747 18.88 -1.18 -20.45
CA ILE A 747 18.78 -2.22 -19.43
C ILE A 747 18.44 -3.53 -20.11
N ARG A 748 19.19 -4.59 -19.82
CA ARG A 748 18.79 -5.96 -20.11
C ARG A 748 17.87 -6.43 -19.01
N ASN A 749 16.58 -6.56 -19.27
CA ASN A 749 15.65 -7.00 -18.24
C ASN A 749 15.84 -8.50 -17.92
N ILE A 750 15.22 -8.95 -16.82
CA ILE A 750 15.28 -10.35 -16.38
C ILE A 750 14.63 -11.34 -17.35
N PHE A 751 13.86 -10.85 -18.33
CA PHE A 751 13.26 -11.63 -19.40
C PHE A 751 14.15 -11.70 -20.65
N GLY A 752 15.32 -11.06 -20.64
CA GLY A 752 16.27 -11.06 -21.74
C GLY A 752 15.96 -10.06 -22.85
N GLU A 753 15.13 -9.06 -22.60
CA GLU A 753 14.86 -7.97 -23.54
C GLU A 753 15.71 -6.73 -23.20
N SER A 754 16.18 -6.00 -24.22
CA SER A 754 16.87 -4.73 -24.02
C SER A 754 15.87 -3.57 -24.04
N VAL A 755 15.66 -2.96 -22.88
CA VAL A 755 14.71 -1.87 -22.63
C VAL A 755 15.46 -0.55 -22.47
N LYS A 756 14.96 0.52 -23.10
CA LYS A 756 15.50 1.88 -22.93
C LYS A 756 14.59 2.72 -22.06
N ILE A 757 15.14 3.30 -21.00
CA ILE A 757 14.40 4.11 -20.03
C ILE A 757 15.03 5.49 -19.96
N SER A 758 14.20 6.54 -19.88
CA SER A 758 14.70 7.89 -19.60
C SER A 758 15.11 7.99 -18.14
N LEU A 759 16.27 8.59 -17.91
CA LEU A 759 16.77 8.78 -16.56
C LEU A 759 15.85 9.69 -15.70
N ASN A 760 15.13 10.61 -16.33
CA ASN A 760 14.16 11.49 -15.66
C ASN A 760 12.92 10.75 -15.12
N ASP A 761 12.59 9.62 -15.76
CA ASP A 761 11.47 8.76 -15.37
C ASP A 761 11.83 7.85 -14.20
N VAL A 762 13.12 7.69 -13.85
CA VAL A 762 13.54 6.86 -12.71
C VAL A 762 13.32 7.64 -11.41
N GLU A 763 12.48 7.11 -10.52
CA GLU A 763 12.28 7.65 -9.18
C GLU A 763 13.43 7.24 -8.26
N PHE A 764 13.67 5.94 -8.16
CA PHE A 764 14.75 5.38 -7.38
C PHE A 764 15.17 4.01 -7.91
N ILE A 765 16.39 3.62 -7.59
CA ILE A 765 16.90 2.27 -7.82
C ILE A 765 17.06 1.52 -6.51
N SER A 766 16.90 0.20 -6.57
CA SER A 766 17.24 -0.69 -5.47
C SER A 766 18.02 -1.90 -5.96
N PHE A 767 19.06 -2.28 -5.23
CA PHE A 767 19.84 -3.48 -5.51
C PHE A 767 20.34 -4.08 -4.19
N LYS A 768 20.79 -5.34 -4.25
CA LYS A 768 21.44 -6.00 -3.11
C LYS A 768 22.94 -6.06 -3.31
N TYR A 769 23.68 -5.98 -2.21
CA TYR A 769 25.13 -6.13 -2.20
C TYR A 769 25.60 -6.74 -0.87
N LYS A 770 26.86 -7.17 -0.80
CA LYS A 770 27.46 -7.77 0.41
C LYS A 770 27.52 -6.83 1.60
N THR A 771 27.67 -5.53 1.35
CA THR A 771 27.66 -4.49 2.39
C THR A 771 26.31 -3.78 2.47
N GLY A 772 26.26 -2.50 2.82
CA GLY A 772 25.03 -1.74 2.93
C GLY A 772 25.21 -0.24 2.80
N ILE A 773 24.12 0.49 3.07
CA ILE A 773 24.14 1.95 3.16
C ILE A 773 24.58 2.36 4.56
N VAL A 774 25.53 3.30 4.62
CA VAL A 774 25.99 3.95 5.85
C VAL A 774 25.56 5.42 5.82
N ARG A 775 24.98 5.91 6.92
CA ARG A 775 24.54 7.30 7.10
C ARG A 775 25.05 7.87 8.42
N LEU A 776 25.32 9.16 8.47
CA LEU A 776 25.65 9.86 9.73
C LEU A 776 24.38 10.21 10.51
N LYS A 777 24.40 9.99 11.83
CA LYS A 777 23.32 10.43 12.74
C LYS A 777 23.25 11.95 12.85
N SER A 778 24.38 12.62 12.73
CA SER A 778 24.44 14.08 12.73
C SER A 778 23.69 14.71 11.55
N GLU A 779 23.37 13.96 10.49
CA GLU A 779 22.57 14.43 9.37
C GLU A 779 21.06 14.24 9.58
N ILE A 780 20.66 13.58 10.66
CA ILE A 780 19.26 13.24 10.91
C ILE A 780 18.69 14.23 11.94
N SER A 781 17.42 14.63 11.78
CA SER A 781 16.73 15.50 12.74
C SER A 781 16.48 14.80 14.08
N LEU A 782 16.29 15.57 15.15
CA LEU A 782 16.00 15.02 16.49
C LEU A 782 14.75 14.14 16.48
N ILE A 783 13.69 14.53 15.76
CA ILE A 783 12.46 13.74 15.67
C ILE A 783 12.69 12.45 14.89
N THR A 784 13.43 12.51 13.79
CA THR A 784 13.78 11.31 13.03
C THR A 784 14.66 10.38 13.87
N SER A 785 15.62 10.92 14.64
CA SER A 785 16.42 10.18 15.63
C SER A 785 15.56 9.50 16.71
N LEU A 786 14.62 10.23 17.30
CA LEU A 786 13.66 9.70 18.28
C LEU A 786 12.81 8.57 17.67
N SER A 787 12.39 8.74 16.42
CA SER A 787 11.64 7.72 15.69
C SER A 787 12.46 6.45 15.46
N TYR A 788 13.74 6.57 15.10
CA TYR A 788 14.66 5.44 14.98
C TYR A 788 14.89 4.75 16.33
N LYS A 789 14.96 5.50 17.44
CA LYS A 789 15.05 4.94 18.79
C LYS A 789 13.79 4.12 19.15
N ILE A 790 12.60 4.65 18.89
CA ILE A 790 11.32 3.93 19.07
C ILE A 790 11.28 2.69 18.18
N LEU A 791 11.63 2.85 16.91
CA LEU A 791 11.59 1.80 15.91
C LEU A 791 12.57 0.68 16.21
N ASN A 792 13.78 0.98 16.73
CA ASN A 792 14.74 -0.03 17.18
C ASN A 792 14.24 -0.81 18.38
N LYS A 793 13.52 -0.17 19.31
CA LYS A 793 12.86 -0.88 20.43
C LYS A 793 11.82 -1.89 19.95
N PHE A 794 11.05 -1.56 18.91
CA PHE A 794 10.00 -2.44 18.39
C PHE A 794 10.48 -3.41 17.28
N ARG A 795 11.50 -3.05 16.51
CA ARG A 795 12.03 -3.77 15.34
C ARG A 795 13.56 -3.56 15.22
N PRO A 796 14.37 -4.17 16.11
CA PRO A 796 15.83 -3.96 16.19
C PRO A 796 16.65 -4.50 15.01
N ARG A 797 16.00 -4.93 13.92
CA ARG A 797 16.61 -5.56 12.73
C ARG A 797 16.38 -4.76 11.45
N ARG A 798 16.07 -3.47 11.57
CA ARG A 798 15.93 -2.57 10.41
C ARG A 798 17.21 -1.79 10.14
N THR A 799 17.97 -1.45 11.18
CA THR A 799 19.23 -0.73 11.11
C THR A 799 20.17 -1.25 12.19
N ILE A 800 21.47 -1.11 11.98
CA ILE A 800 22.48 -1.14 13.05
C ILE A 800 22.70 0.32 13.45
N SER A 801 22.18 0.72 14.61
CA SER A 801 22.32 2.07 15.13
C SER A 801 22.06 2.09 16.64
N HIS A 802 23.02 2.54 17.43
CA HIS A 802 22.88 2.66 18.89
C HIS A 802 22.46 4.06 19.30
N PHE A 803 21.25 4.24 19.84
CA PHE A 803 20.85 5.51 20.46
C PHE A 803 20.93 5.27 21.97
N GLY A 804 21.90 5.88 22.65
CA GLY A 804 22.11 5.72 24.09
C GLY A 804 20.85 5.97 24.93
N LYS A 805 20.89 5.63 26.23
CA LYS A 805 19.81 5.99 27.17
C LYS A 805 19.74 7.53 27.27
N ILE A 806 18.50 8.06 27.24
CA ILE A 806 18.25 9.48 27.55
C ILE A 806 18.13 9.56 29.06
#